data_AF-A0A0A9XFM8-F1
#
_entry.id   AF-A0A0A9XFM8-F1
#
_cell.length_a   1.000
_cell.length_b   1.000
_cell.length_c   1.000
_cell.angle_alpha   90.00
_cell.angle_beta   90.00
_cell.angle_gamma   90.00
#
_symmetry.space_group_name_H-M   'P 1'
#
loop_
_entity.id
_entity.type
_entity.pdbx_description
1 polymer ?
#
loop_
_entity_poly.entity_id
_entity_poly.type
_entity_poly.pdbx_seq_one_letter_code
_entity_poly.pdbx_strand_id
1 'polypeptide(L)'
;MVFNSFYKLTIAILEALLLSHLAAYPHFCTVVFHFLGLSRPIGRDHLDRTASPGMPLRIQEKSSLDALKAFIDHATQVFGLWKVLCQHQIHLVINALPQEDKNMLLVSTYRDLVLCGKDLCSSLINTVINLYLNQCASVDSLSSKLREVCPSLYKTEDATCTKVNEILMGVKDVTDSDQKFRLLRNAIQLCKEVLPHMNHSSVCKQLVQHKYYDGVIEVCRDAANKVDPHNLAGSFVAKNQRPEDQAGSKAYLNRCNAYKDLATMLDDLFIKCQMGNNTISFDGLSPTQKVLEEVITKCLALEDEAAHMVVYDWLVTRNLQASLVKFGQPSLERYLLHYPPDNALRDLLWQYHERAGNHARAAQILYQLATSRGDSIKLHQRQTYLGKAVMCMRSDGVGCAPNLGVFLHELEDMVQVARVQKQVLDKITGLASSRAAADEAIKKLNSNLLSITELFTDFAEPFNLWECKLTILDVAGHDDQELIKNIWDEIIKEELDQCTSSSPDEQMLVVMSKVKSLGLQFTIQSPCFPVYYLVWQLELLSCRLNVNKSHVHSIMLSIDVPVVVLLDIYDKMFVANEHCWINEGNEFHLIQVIASFADSFTNNTRIVAAHERRAIAVQFQDLITSCLSNLYTKRETAQLVSYLKTIQTNLNRI
;
A
#
# COMPACT_ATOMS: atom_id res chain seq x y z
N MET A 1 -18.32 65.80 -18.38
CA MET A 1 -17.48 66.92 -18.87
C MET A 1 -16.54 67.48 -17.80
N VAL A 2 -17.01 67.80 -16.59
CA VAL A 2 -16.19 68.37 -15.49
C VAL A 2 -15.03 67.46 -15.04
N PHE A 3 -15.25 66.14 -14.99
CA PHE A 3 -14.20 65.15 -14.67
C PHE A 3 -13.04 65.14 -15.67
N ASN A 4 -13.31 65.37 -16.96
CA ASN A 4 -12.32 65.29 -18.04
C ASN A 4 -11.40 66.54 -18.08
N SER A 5 -11.92 67.69 -17.62
CA SER A 5 -11.16 68.94 -17.51
C SER A 5 -10.21 68.95 -16.31
N PHE A 6 -10.64 68.44 -15.15
CA PHE A 6 -9.76 68.25 -13.99
C PHE A 6 -8.63 67.27 -14.29
N TYR A 7 -8.92 66.26 -15.10
CA TYR A 7 -7.97 65.25 -15.54
C TYR A 7 -6.89 65.79 -16.47
N LYS A 8 -7.28 66.61 -17.45
CA LYS A 8 -6.32 67.30 -18.33
C LYS A 8 -5.44 68.27 -17.54
N LEU A 9 -6.00 68.90 -16.50
CA LEU A 9 -5.25 69.81 -15.63
C LEU A 9 -4.26 69.06 -14.73
N THR A 10 -4.63 67.91 -14.15
CA THR A 10 -3.71 67.08 -13.36
C THR A 10 -2.61 66.47 -14.22
N ILE A 11 -2.92 66.00 -15.43
CA ILE A 11 -1.92 65.52 -16.40
C ILE A 11 -0.97 66.66 -16.79
N ALA A 12 -1.49 67.86 -17.08
CA ALA A 12 -0.68 69.02 -17.44
C ALA A 12 0.24 69.47 -16.29
N ILE A 13 -0.22 69.42 -15.04
CA ILE A 13 0.59 69.73 -13.86
C ILE A 13 1.64 68.63 -13.59
N LEU A 14 1.27 67.35 -13.76
CA LEU A 14 2.19 66.22 -13.66
C LEU A 14 3.29 66.28 -14.75
N GLU A 15 2.92 66.59 -16.00
CA GLU A 15 3.87 66.72 -17.12
C GLU A 15 4.77 67.95 -17.00
N ALA A 16 4.20 69.12 -16.66
CA ALA A 16 4.95 70.38 -16.72
C ALA A 16 5.86 70.61 -15.51
N LEU A 17 5.50 70.12 -14.31
CA LEU A 17 6.19 70.48 -13.06
C LEU A 17 6.84 69.31 -12.31
N LEU A 18 6.28 68.10 -12.37
CA LEU A 18 6.77 66.98 -11.57
C LEU A 18 7.62 66.02 -12.41
N LEU A 19 7.11 65.51 -13.53
CA LEU A 19 7.85 64.57 -14.40
C LEU A 19 9.01 65.25 -15.14
N SER A 20 8.86 66.50 -15.58
CA SER A 20 9.95 67.26 -16.23
C SER A 20 11.12 67.51 -15.27
N HIS A 21 10.83 67.93 -14.03
CA HIS A 21 11.84 68.16 -12.99
C HIS A 21 12.41 66.84 -12.44
N LEU A 22 11.57 65.83 -12.18
CA LEU A 22 12.01 64.52 -11.70
C LEU A 22 12.77 63.73 -12.77
N ALA A 23 12.46 63.85 -14.07
CA ALA A 23 13.22 63.19 -15.14
C ALA A 23 14.54 63.90 -15.47
N ALA A 24 14.63 65.21 -15.24
CA ALA A 24 15.89 65.95 -15.34
C ALA A 24 16.86 65.61 -14.18
N TYR A 25 16.33 65.21 -13.02
CA TYR A 25 17.12 64.92 -11.82
C TYR A 25 18.05 63.69 -11.94
N PRO A 26 17.68 62.54 -12.53
CA PRO A 26 18.58 61.42 -12.78
C PRO A 26 19.76 61.80 -13.67
N HIS A 27 19.54 62.65 -14.67
CA HIS A 27 20.60 63.17 -15.55
C HIS A 27 21.50 64.15 -14.80
N PHE A 28 20.92 65.07 -14.03
CA PHE A 28 21.65 65.99 -13.15
C PHE A 28 22.46 65.24 -12.08
N CYS A 29 21.86 64.28 -11.39
CA CYS A 29 22.51 63.40 -10.44
C CYS A 29 23.63 62.59 -11.09
N THR A 30 23.45 62.00 -12.28
CA THR A 30 24.51 61.24 -12.97
C THR A 30 25.70 62.13 -13.36
N VAL A 31 25.44 63.35 -13.83
CA VAL A 31 26.47 64.36 -14.14
C VAL A 31 27.19 64.82 -12.88
N VAL A 32 26.47 65.07 -11.78
CA VAL A 32 27.03 65.49 -10.49
C VAL A 32 27.78 64.34 -9.80
N PHE A 33 27.31 63.10 -9.88
CA PHE A 33 28.00 61.91 -9.37
C PHE A 33 29.33 61.64 -10.08
N HIS A 34 29.36 61.90 -11.39
CA HIS A 34 30.59 61.83 -12.19
C HIS A 34 31.56 62.97 -11.81
N PHE A 35 31.05 64.19 -11.59
CA PHE A 35 31.83 65.35 -11.14
C PHE A 35 32.40 65.20 -9.72
N LEU A 36 31.67 64.54 -8.81
CA LEU A 36 32.10 64.27 -7.42
C LEU A 36 33.06 63.07 -7.30
N GLY A 37 33.46 62.44 -8.41
CA GLY A 37 34.44 61.34 -8.43
C GLY A 37 33.94 60.00 -7.87
N LEU A 38 32.62 59.83 -7.68
CA LEU A 38 32.00 58.64 -7.09
C LEU A 38 31.67 57.53 -8.12
N SER A 39 31.92 57.79 -9.41
CA SER A 39 31.60 56.88 -10.53
C SER A 39 32.65 55.82 -10.87
N ARG A 40 33.88 55.86 -10.31
CA ARG A 40 34.87 54.81 -10.57
C ARG A 40 34.62 53.58 -9.67
N PRO A 41 34.62 52.35 -10.21
CA PRO A 41 34.66 51.16 -9.37
C PRO A 41 35.98 51.16 -8.60
N ILE A 42 35.93 51.02 -7.29
CA ILE A 42 37.12 50.76 -6.48
C ILE A 42 37.61 49.39 -6.93
N GLY A 43 38.71 49.35 -7.68
CA GLY A 43 39.38 48.11 -8.06
C GLY A 43 39.72 47.30 -6.81
N ARG A 44 39.54 45.98 -6.89
CA ARG A 44 39.79 45.04 -5.78
C ARG A 44 41.24 45.04 -5.25
N ASP A 45 42.17 45.74 -5.88
CA ASP A 45 43.60 45.67 -5.58
C ASP A 45 44.12 46.68 -4.53
N HIS A 46 43.24 47.47 -3.89
CA HIS A 46 43.64 48.45 -2.86
C HIS A 46 43.08 48.21 -1.45
N LEU A 47 42.55 47.02 -1.17
CA LEU A 47 41.95 46.74 0.14
C LEU A 47 42.94 46.62 1.31
N ASP A 48 44.26 46.55 1.07
CA ASP A 48 45.18 46.13 2.14
C ASP A 48 46.09 47.20 2.75
N ARG A 49 46.08 48.47 2.35
CA ARG A 49 46.93 49.46 3.02
C ARG A 49 46.24 50.81 3.24
N THR A 50 46.00 51.09 4.53
CA THR A 50 45.52 52.34 5.15
C THR A 50 43.99 52.55 5.12
N ALA A 51 43.32 52.03 6.16
CA ALA A 51 41.98 52.45 6.56
C ALA A 51 42.02 53.93 6.98
N SER A 52 41.78 54.83 6.02
CA SER A 52 41.51 56.23 6.33
C SER A 52 40.18 56.34 7.11
N PRO A 53 40.07 57.20 8.14
CA PRO A 53 38.86 57.33 8.96
C PRO A 53 37.58 57.75 8.19
N GLY A 54 37.72 58.15 6.92
CA GLY A 54 36.63 58.59 6.06
C GLY A 54 36.08 57.54 5.08
N MET A 55 36.67 56.34 4.97
CA MET A 55 36.15 55.28 4.07
C MET A 55 34.71 54.84 4.42
N PRO A 56 34.34 54.59 5.69
CA PRO A 56 32.98 54.21 6.06
C PRO A 56 31.96 55.31 5.74
N LEU A 57 32.33 56.58 5.98
CA LEU A 57 31.50 57.76 5.70
C LEU A 57 31.25 57.93 4.19
N ARG A 58 32.26 57.71 3.35
CA ARG A 58 32.10 57.75 1.89
C ARG A 58 31.22 56.62 1.35
N ILE A 59 31.30 55.43 1.94
CA ILE A 59 30.44 54.29 1.60
C ILE A 59 28.99 54.57 2.03
N GLN A 60 28.79 55.16 3.21
CA GLN A 60 27.47 55.54 3.72
C GLN A 60 26.83 56.67 2.89
N GLU A 61 27.61 57.69 2.53
CA GLU A 61 27.18 58.78 1.65
C GLU A 61 26.80 58.23 0.26
N LYS A 62 27.63 57.37 -0.32
CA LYS A 62 27.31 56.68 -1.58
C LYS A 62 26.02 55.85 -1.46
N SER A 63 25.85 55.10 -0.39
CA SER A 63 24.63 54.32 -0.14
C SER A 63 23.38 55.20 0.01
N SER A 64 23.51 56.36 0.66
CA SER A 64 22.41 57.32 0.79
C SER A 64 22.03 57.94 -0.55
N LEU A 65 23.03 58.27 -1.36
CA LEU A 65 22.87 58.84 -2.69
C LEU A 65 22.31 57.82 -3.69
N ASP A 66 22.75 56.56 -3.63
CA ASP A 66 22.19 55.45 -4.42
C ASP A 66 20.73 55.17 -4.02
N ALA A 67 20.41 55.25 -2.72
CA ALA A 67 19.02 55.13 -2.23
C ALA A 67 18.14 56.30 -2.68
N LEU A 68 18.65 57.54 -2.66
CA LEU A 68 17.94 58.71 -3.16
C LEU A 68 17.68 58.60 -4.67
N LYS A 69 18.67 58.16 -5.45
CA LYS A 69 18.51 57.90 -6.88
C LYS A 69 17.44 56.84 -7.14
N ALA A 70 17.50 55.70 -6.44
CA ALA A 70 16.51 54.63 -6.56
C ALA A 70 15.10 55.10 -6.17
N PHE A 71 14.98 55.98 -5.17
CA PHE A 71 13.70 56.57 -4.77
C PHE A 71 13.14 57.52 -5.84
N ILE A 72 13.97 58.41 -6.40
CA ILE A 72 13.56 59.33 -7.47
C ILE A 72 13.15 58.55 -8.72
N ASP A 73 13.92 57.53 -9.10
CA ASP A 73 13.59 56.65 -10.22
C ASP A 73 12.26 55.92 -9.97
N HIS A 74 12.01 55.42 -8.76
CA HIS A 74 10.75 54.76 -8.40
C HIS A 74 9.57 55.75 -8.41
N ALA A 75 9.72 56.93 -7.83
CA ALA A 75 8.69 57.97 -7.82
C ALA A 75 8.32 58.39 -9.26
N THR A 76 9.32 58.57 -10.12
CA THR A 76 9.13 58.88 -11.55
C THR A 76 8.32 57.79 -12.25
N GLN A 77 8.59 56.52 -11.95
CA GLN A 77 7.85 55.40 -12.52
C GLN A 77 6.40 55.30 -12.03
N VAL A 78 6.15 55.59 -10.74
CA VAL A 78 4.78 55.62 -10.18
C VAL A 78 3.95 56.74 -10.81
N PHE A 79 4.52 57.94 -10.96
CA PHE A 79 3.83 59.04 -11.64
C PHE A 79 3.69 58.81 -13.15
N GLY A 80 4.67 58.16 -13.77
CA GLY A 80 4.59 57.69 -15.14
C GLY A 80 3.44 56.68 -15.33
N LEU A 81 3.30 55.70 -14.43
CA LEU A 81 2.16 54.78 -14.41
C LEU A 81 0.85 55.55 -14.28
N TRP A 82 0.75 56.49 -13.34
CA TRP A 82 -0.44 57.31 -13.15
C TRP A 82 -0.84 58.04 -14.44
N LYS A 83 0.13 58.61 -15.16
CA LYS A 83 -0.09 59.22 -16.48
C LYS A 83 -0.65 58.24 -17.50
N VAL A 84 -0.12 57.02 -17.57
CA VAL A 84 -0.63 55.97 -18.46
C VAL A 84 -2.06 55.60 -18.08
N LEU A 85 -2.35 55.36 -16.80
CA LEU A 85 -3.72 55.14 -16.30
C LEU A 85 -4.66 56.28 -16.70
N CYS A 86 -4.15 57.52 -16.66
CA CYS A 86 -4.93 58.67 -17.04
C CYS A 86 -5.32 58.67 -18.53
N GLN A 87 -4.41 58.24 -19.40
CA GLN A 87 -4.64 58.18 -20.85
C GLN A 87 -5.63 57.05 -21.22
N HIS A 88 -5.72 56.00 -20.40
CA HIS A 88 -6.53 54.81 -20.66
C HIS A 88 -7.85 54.76 -19.87
N GLN A 89 -8.54 55.90 -19.74
CA GLN A 89 -9.87 55.98 -19.14
C GLN A 89 -9.95 55.42 -17.70
N ILE A 90 -9.25 56.06 -16.75
CA ILE A 90 -9.12 55.60 -15.36
C ILE A 90 -10.43 55.20 -14.65
N HIS A 91 -11.56 55.79 -15.03
CA HIS A 91 -12.84 55.52 -14.40
C HIS A 91 -13.29 54.07 -14.59
N LEU A 92 -12.95 53.44 -15.73
CA LEU A 92 -13.20 52.01 -15.97
C LEU A 92 -12.23 51.15 -15.15
N VAL A 93 -10.97 51.56 -15.04
CA VAL A 93 -9.94 50.89 -14.25
C VAL A 93 -10.32 50.85 -12.77
N ILE A 94 -10.66 52.02 -12.20
CA ILE A 94 -11.07 52.13 -10.80
C ILE A 94 -12.35 51.33 -10.53
N ASN A 95 -13.26 51.25 -11.49
CA ASN A 95 -14.49 50.47 -11.29
C ASN A 95 -14.24 48.95 -11.33
N ALA A 96 -13.24 48.50 -12.09
CA ALA A 96 -12.85 47.10 -12.20
C ALA A 96 -11.89 46.63 -11.09
N LEU A 97 -11.33 47.54 -10.29
CA LEU A 97 -10.46 47.19 -9.15
C LEU A 97 -11.22 46.39 -8.05
N PRO A 98 -10.53 45.56 -7.25
CA PRO A 98 -11.08 44.97 -6.03
C PRO A 98 -11.54 46.03 -5.02
N GLN A 99 -12.56 45.72 -4.20
CA GLN A 99 -13.14 46.68 -3.24
C GLN A 99 -12.12 47.14 -2.17
N GLU A 100 -11.20 46.25 -1.78
CA GLU A 100 -10.11 46.57 -0.85
C GLU A 100 -9.14 47.59 -1.46
N ASP A 101 -8.73 47.38 -2.71
CA ASP A 101 -7.84 48.29 -3.43
C ASP A 101 -8.51 49.65 -3.72
N LYS A 102 -9.82 49.68 -3.96
CA LYS A 102 -10.58 50.94 -4.08
C LYS A 102 -10.57 51.74 -2.78
N ASN A 103 -10.79 51.08 -1.64
CA ASN A 103 -10.77 51.72 -0.34
C ASN A 103 -9.37 52.22 0.01
N MET A 104 -8.33 51.44 -0.31
CA MET A 104 -6.94 51.85 -0.17
C MET A 104 -6.63 53.06 -1.06
N LEU A 105 -7.07 53.07 -2.32
CA LEU A 105 -6.86 54.19 -3.24
C LEU A 105 -7.54 55.49 -2.77
N LEU A 106 -8.71 55.41 -2.12
CA LEU A 106 -9.45 56.56 -1.59
C LEU A 106 -8.77 57.22 -0.39
N VAL A 107 -8.06 56.44 0.43
CA VAL A 107 -7.38 56.91 1.66
C VAL A 107 -5.91 57.23 1.41
N SER A 108 -5.31 56.69 0.34
CA SER A 108 -3.89 56.84 0.04
C SER A 108 -3.54 58.23 -0.47
N THR A 109 -2.46 58.80 0.05
CA THR A 109 -1.82 59.98 -0.54
C THR A 109 -0.79 59.55 -1.59
N TYR A 110 -0.38 60.47 -2.48
CA TYR A 110 0.71 60.19 -3.44
C TYR A 110 2.02 59.78 -2.75
N ARG A 111 2.27 60.26 -1.53
CA ARG A 111 3.41 59.84 -0.71
C ARG A 111 3.32 58.36 -0.37
N ASP A 112 2.14 57.91 0.07
CA ASP A 112 1.93 56.53 0.49
C ASP A 112 1.94 55.58 -0.72
N LEU A 113 1.48 56.04 -1.89
CA LEU A 113 1.58 55.32 -3.16
C LEU A 113 3.04 55.07 -3.59
N VAL A 114 3.93 56.06 -3.42
CA VAL A 114 5.35 55.94 -3.78
C VAL A 114 6.14 55.12 -2.74
N LEU A 115 5.80 55.19 -1.45
CA LEU A 115 6.56 54.50 -0.41
C LEU A 115 6.11 53.06 -0.16
N CYS A 116 4.79 52.82 -0.13
CA CYS A 116 4.20 51.54 0.28
C CYS A 116 3.19 50.98 -0.74
N GLY A 117 2.96 51.66 -1.87
CA GLY A 117 1.92 51.32 -2.83
C GLY A 117 2.32 50.37 -3.95
N LYS A 118 3.39 49.56 -3.80
CA LYS A 118 3.86 48.65 -4.86
C LYS A 118 2.82 47.60 -5.25
N ASP A 119 2.12 47.05 -4.26
CA ASP A 119 1.06 46.06 -4.49
C ASP A 119 -0.14 46.69 -5.19
N LEU A 120 -0.52 47.91 -4.78
CA LEU A 120 -1.58 48.69 -5.42
C LEU A 120 -1.22 49.07 -6.87
N CYS A 121 0.03 49.48 -7.14
CA CYS A 121 0.52 49.75 -8.48
C CYS A 121 0.47 48.49 -9.37
N SER A 122 0.86 47.33 -8.83
CA SER A 122 0.80 46.04 -9.52
C SER A 122 -0.65 45.64 -9.82
N SER A 123 -1.56 45.83 -8.87
CA SER A 123 -3.00 45.60 -9.05
C SER A 123 -3.62 46.53 -10.11
N LEU A 124 -3.25 47.81 -10.11
CA LEU A 124 -3.66 48.78 -11.13
C LEU A 124 -3.18 48.38 -12.52
N ILE A 125 -1.90 48.02 -12.66
CA ILE A 125 -1.31 47.53 -13.92
C ILE A 125 -2.09 46.31 -14.42
N ASN A 126 -2.28 45.29 -13.58
CA ASN A 126 -3.02 44.08 -13.91
C ASN A 126 -4.47 44.38 -14.33
N THR A 127 -5.13 45.32 -13.66
CA THR A 127 -6.52 45.68 -13.99
C THR A 127 -6.61 46.38 -15.35
N VAL A 128 -5.69 47.29 -15.67
CA VAL A 128 -5.67 47.92 -17.00
C VAL A 128 -5.42 46.90 -18.09
N ILE A 129 -4.44 46.02 -17.89
CA ILE A 129 -4.16 44.94 -18.85
C ILE A 129 -5.39 44.03 -19.03
N ASN A 130 -6.05 43.61 -17.94
CA ASN A 130 -7.24 42.77 -18.01
C ASN A 130 -8.41 43.46 -18.73
N LEU A 131 -8.56 44.78 -18.59
CA LEU A 131 -9.57 45.54 -19.35
C LEU A 131 -9.27 45.55 -20.85
N TYR A 132 -8.00 45.68 -21.23
CA TYR A 132 -7.56 45.57 -22.63
C TYR A 132 -7.76 44.16 -23.19
N LEU A 133 -7.43 43.13 -22.40
CA LEU A 133 -7.64 41.72 -22.74
C LEU A 133 -9.13 41.41 -22.95
N ASN A 134 -10.02 41.97 -22.12
CA ASN A 134 -11.47 41.78 -22.24
C ASN A 134 -12.07 42.49 -23.47
N GLN A 135 -11.40 43.50 -24.01
CA GLN A 135 -11.83 44.24 -25.21
C GLN A 135 -11.25 43.67 -26.51
N CYS A 136 -10.55 42.53 -26.45
CA CYS A 136 -9.85 41.90 -27.59
C CYS A 136 -8.92 42.86 -28.34
N ALA A 137 -8.36 43.86 -27.65
CA ALA A 137 -7.41 44.80 -28.22
C ALA A 137 -5.98 44.32 -27.96
N SER A 138 -5.07 44.54 -28.92
CA SER A 138 -3.67 44.13 -28.79
C SER A 138 -3.00 44.81 -27.59
N VAL A 139 -2.39 44.03 -26.70
CA VAL A 139 -1.74 44.56 -25.48
C VAL A 139 -0.32 45.07 -25.77
N ASP A 140 0.24 44.76 -26.95
CA ASP A 140 1.63 45.08 -27.33
C ASP A 140 1.99 46.57 -27.19
N SER A 141 1.11 47.48 -27.59
CA SER A 141 1.37 48.94 -27.50
C SER A 141 1.38 49.43 -26.05
N LEU A 142 0.43 48.96 -25.24
CA LEU A 142 0.35 49.26 -23.80
C LEU A 142 1.52 48.64 -23.04
N SER A 143 1.85 47.38 -23.32
CA SER A 143 2.95 46.64 -22.70
C SER A 143 4.31 47.29 -23.00
N SER A 144 4.53 47.74 -24.25
CA SER A 144 5.71 48.51 -24.62
C SER A 144 5.76 49.86 -23.88
N LYS A 145 4.61 50.54 -23.72
CA LYS A 145 4.55 51.81 -23.02
C LYS A 145 4.78 51.67 -21.51
N LEU A 146 4.21 50.64 -20.88
CA LEU A 146 4.45 50.32 -19.47
C LEU A 146 5.92 49.94 -19.22
N ARG A 147 6.56 49.22 -20.14
CA ARG A 147 7.98 48.88 -20.04
C ARG A 147 8.91 50.10 -20.14
N GLU A 148 8.57 51.05 -21.01
CA GLU A 148 9.30 52.32 -21.16
C GLU A 148 9.13 53.21 -19.92
N VAL A 149 7.91 53.28 -19.37
CA VAL A 149 7.54 54.24 -18.33
C VAL A 149 7.82 53.72 -16.92
N CYS A 150 7.66 52.42 -16.66
CA CYS A 150 7.81 51.83 -15.34
C CYS A 150 8.51 50.45 -15.35
N PRO A 151 9.80 50.38 -15.72
CA PRO A 151 10.55 49.12 -15.83
C PRO A 151 10.78 48.36 -14.51
N SER A 152 10.73 49.03 -13.36
CA SER A 152 10.83 48.37 -12.04
C SER A 152 9.50 47.80 -11.55
N LEU A 153 8.37 48.32 -12.06
CA LEU A 153 7.02 47.88 -11.71
C LEU A 153 6.45 46.88 -12.73
N TYR A 154 6.88 46.94 -14.00
CA TYR A 154 6.44 46.06 -15.07
C TYR A 154 7.65 45.55 -15.87
N LYS A 155 8.03 44.31 -15.60
CA LYS A 155 9.23 43.69 -16.17
C LYS A 155 8.97 43.08 -17.53
N THR A 156 10.05 42.68 -18.19
CA THR A 156 9.97 41.88 -19.43
C THR A 156 9.20 40.58 -19.24
N GLU A 157 9.33 39.97 -18.05
CA GLU A 157 8.66 38.74 -17.63
C GLU A 157 7.13 38.92 -17.54
N ASP A 158 6.70 40.05 -16.96
CA ASP A 158 5.28 40.40 -16.86
C ASP A 158 4.68 40.63 -18.24
N ALA A 159 5.40 41.31 -19.12
CA ALA A 159 4.97 41.56 -20.50
C ALA A 159 4.81 40.29 -21.34
N THR A 160 5.73 39.34 -21.19
CA THR A 160 5.57 38.03 -21.81
C THR A 160 4.38 37.27 -21.24
N CYS A 161 4.13 37.35 -19.92
CA CYS A 161 2.96 36.75 -19.29
C CYS A 161 1.65 37.38 -19.81
N THR A 162 1.60 38.70 -19.98
CA THR A 162 0.43 39.37 -20.58
C THR A 162 0.19 38.95 -22.01
N LYS A 163 1.26 38.77 -22.80
CA LYS A 163 1.17 38.32 -24.18
C LYS A 163 0.71 36.86 -24.28
N VAL A 164 1.18 36.00 -23.38
CA VAL A 164 0.69 34.63 -23.23
C VAL A 164 -0.80 34.63 -22.90
N ASN A 165 -1.24 35.43 -21.93
CA ASN A 165 -2.65 35.54 -21.58
C ASN A 165 -3.50 36.10 -22.73
N GLU A 166 -2.98 37.04 -23.52
CA GLU A 166 -3.63 37.54 -24.75
C GLU A 166 -3.86 36.42 -25.77
N ILE A 167 -2.82 35.62 -26.05
CA ILE A 167 -2.92 34.49 -26.96
C ILE A 167 -3.94 33.47 -26.43
N LEU A 168 -3.91 33.15 -25.13
CA LEU A 168 -4.84 32.18 -24.53
C LEU A 168 -6.29 32.67 -24.51
N MET A 169 -6.53 33.96 -24.28
CA MET A 169 -7.86 34.55 -24.39
C MET A 169 -8.36 34.54 -25.83
N GLY A 170 -7.50 34.91 -26.80
CA GLY A 170 -7.84 34.87 -28.22
C GLY A 170 -8.15 33.46 -28.73
N VAL A 171 -7.55 32.42 -28.14
CA VAL A 171 -7.83 31.02 -28.48
C VAL A 171 -9.28 30.59 -28.15
N LYS A 172 -9.99 31.29 -27.25
CA LYS A 172 -11.39 30.96 -26.93
C LYS A 172 -12.32 31.12 -28.12
N ASP A 173 -12.05 32.09 -28.99
CA ASP A 173 -12.91 32.48 -30.11
C ASP A 173 -12.54 31.76 -31.42
N VAL A 174 -11.45 30.98 -31.43
CA VAL A 174 -10.97 30.25 -32.61
C VAL A 174 -11.70 28.92 -32.76
N THR A 175 -12.41 28.74 -33.87
CA THR A 175 -13.15 27.52 -34.22
C THR A 175 -12.28 26.45 -34.88
N ASP A 176 -11.19 26.83 -35.55
CA ASP A 176 -10.26 25.91 -36.22
C ASP A 176 -9.30 25.25 -35.23
N SER A 177 -9.32 23.91 -35.19
CA SER A 177 -8.50 23.09 -34.30
C SER A 177 -6.99 23.29 -34.57
N ASP A 178 -6.57 23.38 -35.83
CA ASP A 178 -5.14 23.45 -36.18
C ASP A 178 -4.54 24.83 -35.91
N GLN A 179 -5.32 25.89 -36.10
CA GLN A 179 -4.94 27.24 -35.69
C GLN A 179 -4.88 27.35 -34.17
N LYS A 180 -5.84 26.77 -33.46
CA LYS A 180 -5.84 26.69 -32.00
C LYS A 180 -4.58 26.00 -31.47
N PHE A 181 -4.18 24.85 -32.01
CA PHE A 181 -2.95 24.17 -31.60
C PHE A 181 -1.68 25.00 -31.89
N ARG A 182 -1.61 25.70 -33.02
CA ARG A 182 -0.46 26.58 -33.34
C ARG A 182 -0.35 27.75 -32.37
N LEU A 183 -1.46 28.39 -32.01
CA LEU A 183 -1.49 29.48 -31.04
C LEU A 183 -1.10 28.99 -29.64
N LEU A 184 -1.61 27.83 -29.20
CA LEU A 184 -1.25 27.24 -27.92
C LEU A 184 0.25 26.89 -27.83
N ARG A 185 0.84 26.34 -28.90
CA ARG A 185 2.28 26.08 -28.96
C ARG A 185 3.11 27.37 -28.89
N ASN A 186 2.67 28.42 -29.57
CA ASN A 186 3.34 29.72 -29.51
C ASN A 186 3.29 30.30 -28.08
N ALA A 187 2.14 30.24 -27.41
CA ALA A 187 2.00 30.65 -26.02
C ALA A 187 2.98 29.91 -25.10
N ILE A 188 3.12 28.59 -25.26
CA ILE A 188 4.06 27.79 -24.47
C ILE A 188 5.52 28.15 -24.78
N GLN A 189 5.86 28.39 -26.04
CA GLN A 189 7.22 28.82 -26.39
C GLN A 189 7.60 30.13 -25.68
N LEU A 190 6.68 31.09 -25.63
CA LEU A 190 6.86 32.33 -24.87
C LEU A 190 6.96 32.09 -23.36
N CYS A 191 6.17 31.16 -22.80
CA CYS A 191 6.32 30.76 -21.40
C CYS A 191 7.71 30.18 -21.11
N LYS A 192 8.21 29.33 -22.01
CA LYS A 192 9.52 28.69 -21.85
C LYS A 192 10.64 29.70 -21.75
N GLU A 193 10.61 30.80 -22.47
CA GLU A 193 11.69 31.81 -22.44
C GLU A 193 11.85 32.47 -21.06
N VAL A 194 10.77 32.55 -20.28
CA VAL A 194 10.65 33.44 -19.10
C VAL A 194 10.70 32.67 -17.78
N LEU A 195 10.44 31.36 -17.80
CA LEU A 195 10.64 30.48 -16.64
C LEU A 195 12.07 30.62 -16.10
N PRO A 196 12.30 30.66 -14.77
CA PRO A 196 11.38 30.32 -13.67
C PRO A 196 10.72 31.53 -12.95
N HIS A 197 10.91 32.76 -13.43
CA HIS A 197 10.48 33.97 -12.70
C HIS A 197 8.97 34.28 -12.81
N MET A 198 8.25 33.54 -13.66
CA MET A 198 6.81 33.66 -13.85
C MET A 198 6.06 32.62 -13.01
N ASN A 199 4.90 33.00 -12.45
CA ASN A 199 3.96 32.05 -11.87
C ASN A 199 3.18 31.32 -12.98
N HIS A 200 3.60 30.11 -13.34
CA HIS A 200 3.00 29.31 -14.42
C HIS A 200 1.62 28.71 -14.07
N SER A 201 1.18 28.74 -12.80
CA SER A 201 -0.08 28.11 -12.37
C SER A 201 -1.33 28.69 -13.06
N SER A 202 -1.35 30.01 -13.29
CA SER A 202 -2.47 30.66 -14.01
C SER A 202 -2.57 30.20 -15.47
N VAL A 203 -1.41 30.11 -16.14
CA VAL A 203 -1.29 29.64 -17.52
C VAL A 203 -1.72 28.17 -17.60
N CYS A 204 -1.26 27.32 -16.68
CA CYS A 204 -1.65 25.92 -16.61
C CYS A 204 -3.17 25.74 -16.49
N LYS A 205 -3.84 26.52 -15.62
CA LYS A 205 -5.31 26.49 -15.49
C LYS A 205 -6.01 26.85 -16.80
N GLN A 206 -5.53 27.85 -17.52
CA GLN A 206 -6.10 28.22 -18.82
C GLN A 206 -5.87 27.14 -19.89
N LEU A 207 -4.68 26.53 -19.94
CA LEU A 207 -4.40 25.41 -20.84
C LEU A 207 -5.32 24.20 -20.56
N VAL A 208 -5.61 23.92 -19.29
CA VAL A 208 -6.58 22.88 -18.87
C VAL A 208 -8.00 23.19 -19.36
N GLN A 209 -8.43 24.45 -19.31
CA GLN A 209 -9.73 24.87 -19.87
C GLN A 209 -9.82 24.60 -21.37
N HIS A 210 -8.72 24.76 -22.10
CA HIS A 210 -8.64 24.48 -23.54
C HIS A 210 -8.42 23.00 -23.89
N LYS A 211 -8.36 22.10 -22.89
CA LYS A 211 -8.07 20.66 -23.02
C LYS A 211 -6.66 20.35 -23.58
N TYR A 212 -5.70 21.25 -23.40
CA TYR A 212 -4.33 21.04 -23.89
C TYR A 212 -3.39 20.56 -22.77
N TYR A 213 -3.50 19.27 -22.43
CA TYR A 213 -2.78 18.66 -21.30
C TYR A 213 -1.28 18.48 -21.58
N ASP A 214 -0.91 18.11 -22.80
CA ASP A 214 0.50 17.91 -23.20
C ASP A 214 1.32 19.20 -22.99
N GLY A 215 0.72 20.35 -23.27
CA GLY A 215 1.36 21.64 -23.07
C GLY A 215 1.63 21.98 -21.60
N VAL A 216 0.75 21.56 -20.68
CA VAL A 216 0.97 21.75 -19.24
C VAL A 216 2.11 20.87 -18.75
N ILE A 217 2.18 19.61 -19.21
CA ILE A 217 3.27 18.69 -18.90
C ILE A 217 4.62 19.29 -19.35
N GLU A 218 4.66 19.84 -20.56
CA GLU A 218 5.85 20.48 -21.12
C GLU A 218 6.28 21.73 -20.33
N VAL A 219 5.34 22.61 -19.99
CA VAL A 219 5.62 23.82 -19.18
C VAL A 219 6.15 23.46 -17.80
N CYS A 220 5.53 22.50 -17.11
CA CYS A 220 5.98 22.06 -15.79
C CYS A 220 7.37 21.42 -15.83
N ARG A 221 7.66 20.60 -16.85
CA ARG A 221 8.99 20.00 -17.07
C ARG A 221 10.06 21.08 -17.30
N ASP A 222 9.79 22.03 -18.18
CA ASP A 222 10.75 23.08 -18.51
C ASP A 222 10.94 24.05 -17.32
N ALA A 223 9.88 24.30 -16.54
CA ALA A 223 9.98 25.03 -15.27
C ALA A 223 10.89 24.31 -14.28
N ALA A 224 10.69 23.00 -14.08
CA ALA A 224 11.51 22.20 -13.17
C ALA A 224 12.99 22.16 -13.59
N ASN A 225 13.27 22.03 -14.89
CA ASN A 225 14.65 22.03 -15.43
C ASN A 225 15.35 23.37 -15.27
N LYS A 226 14.62 24.49 -15.37
CA LYS A 226 15.20 25.83 -15.16
C LYS A 226 15.35 26.22 -13.70
N VAL A 227 14.51 25.67 -12.82
CA VAL A 227 14.62 25.84 -11.37
C VAL A 227 15.83 25.07 -10.81
N ASP A 228 16.19 23.92 -11.39
CA ASP A 228 17.36 23.13 -11.03
C ASP A 228 18.19 22.69 -12.25
N PRO A 229 18.99 23.60 -12.85
CA PRO A 229 19.79 23.30 -14.06
C PRO A 229 20.89 22.25 -13.83
N HIS A 230 21.35 22.09 -12.58
CA HIS A 230 22.41 21.15 -12.21
C HIS A 230 21.87 19.80 -11.73
N ASN A 231 20.55 19.60 -11.74
CA ASN A 231 19.88 18.39 -11.26
C ASN A 231 20.35 17.95 -9.86
N LEU A 232 20.52 18.91 -8.95
CA LEU A 232 20.88 18.64 -7.56
C LEU A 232 19.81 17.78 -6.89
N ALA A 233 18.54 17.96 -7.25
CA ALA A 233 17.42 17.15 -6.77
C ALA A 233 17.58 15.66 -7.13
N GLY A 234 17.97 15.34 -8.37
CA GLY A 234 18.21 13.95 -8.78
C GLY A 234 19.35 13.30 -8.00
N SER A 235 20.42 14.06 -7.75
CA SER A 235 21.55 13.58 -6.93
C SER A 235 21.16 13.34 -5.46
N PHE A 236 20.25 14.15 -4.92
CA PHE A 236 19.71 14.01 -3.58
C PHE A 236 18.87 12.74 -3.43
N VAL A 237 18.00 12.48 -4.41
CA VAL A 237 17.16 11.28 -4.44
C VAL A 237 18.01 10.02 -4.63
N ALA A 238 19.02 10.05 -5.51
CA ALA A 238 19.97 8.95 -5.70
C ALA A 238 20.79 8.61 -4.44
N LYS A 239 21.00 9.59 -3.54
CA LYS A 239 21.70 9.40 -2.26
C LYS A 239 20.78 8.95 -1.11
N ASN A 240 19.55 8.53 -1.40
CA ASN A 240 18.52 8.15 -0.41
C ASN A 240 18.13 9.30 0.55
N GLN A 241 18.03 10.54 0.05
CA GLN A 241 17.47 11.68 0.79
C GLN A 241 18.13 11.92 2.16
N ARG A 242 19.46 11.95 2.22
CA ARG A 242 20.18 12.20 3.48
C ARG A 242 19.81 13.58 4.04
N PRO A 243 19.41 13.69 5.32
CA PRO A 243 18.94 14.95 5.91
C PRO A 243 20.02 16.03 6.02
N GLU A 244 21.30 15.68 5.86
CA GLU A 244 22.44 16.61 5.91
C GLU A 244 22.55 17.49 4.64
N ASP A 245 22.02 17.04 3.50
CA ASP A 245 22.10 17.77 2.23
C ASP A 245 20.95 18.78 2.08
N GLN A 246 21.08 19.90 2.79
CA GLN A 246 20.08 20.99 2.77
C GLN A 246 19.91 21.60 1.37
N ALA A 247 20.98 21.64 0.57
CA ALA A 247 20.94 22.16 -0.79
C ALA A 247 20.15 21.23 -1.73
N GLY A 248 20.40 19.93 -1.66
CA GLY A 248 19.65 18.90 -2.39
C GLY A 248 18.17 18.85 -2.00
N SER A 249 17.86 18.93 -0.71
CA SER A 249 16.48 18.96 -0.20
C SER A 249 15.71 20.19 -0.69
N LYS A 250 16.33 21.38 -0.66
CA LYS A 250 15.71 22.61 -1.19
C LYS A 250 15.49 22.54 -2.70
N ALA A 251 16.45 22.00 -3.46
CA ALA A 251 16.30 21.80 -4.89
C ALA A 251 15.15 20.82 -5.21
N TYR A 252 15.06 19.72 -4.47
CA TYR A 252 13.98 18.74 -4.60
C TYR A 252 12.60 19.35 -4.33
N LEU A 253 12.45 20.09 -3.22
CA LEU A 253 11.19 20.78 -2.90
C LEU A 253 10.78 21.78 -3.98
N ASN A 254 11.75 22.53 -4.53
CA ASN A 254 11.49 23.48 -5.61
C ASN A 254 11.04 22.79 -6.90
N ARG A 255 11.59 21.62 -7.24
CA ARG A 255 11.10 20.81 -8.37
C ARG A 255 9.71 20.24 -8.12
N CYS A 256 9.43 19.72 -6.93
CA CYS A 256 8.08 19.29 -6.56
C CYS A 256 7.08 20.45 -6.65
N ASN A 257 7.46 21.66 -6.23
CA ASN A 257 6.65 22.86 -6.38
C ASN A 257 6.35 23.20 -7.84
N ALA A 258 7.31 23.03 -8.75
CA ALA A 258 7.09 23.23 -10.18
C ALA A 258 6.07 22.24 -10.76
N TYR A 259 6.05 20.99 -10.26
CA TYR A 259 5.11 19.95 -10.68
C TYR A 259 3.75 19.97 -9.97
N LYS A 260 3.52 20.86 -8.98
CA LYS A 260 2.21 20.99 -8.31
C LYS A 260 1.07 21.22 -9.30
N ASP A 261 1.34 21.92 -10.40
CA ASP A 261 0.34 22.17 -11.44
C ASP A 261 -0.05 20.91 -12.24
N LEU A 262 0.75 19.84 -12.21
CA LEU A 262 0.33 18.53 -12.72
C LEU A 262 -0.76 17.94 -11.83
N ALA A 263 -0.61 18.02 -10.51
CA ALA A 263 -1.61 17.51 -9.57
C ALA A 263 -2.93 18.29 -9.67
N THR A 264 -2.88 19.61 -9.88
CA THR A 264 -4.10 20.42 -10.10
C THR A 264 -4.79 20.07 -11.42
N MET A 265 -4.03 19.85 -12.50
CA MET A 265 -4.57 19.36 -13.78
C MET A 265 -5.26 18.00 -13.62
N LEU A 266 -4.61 17.05 -12.93
CA LEU A 266 -5.16 15.72 -12.68
C LEU A 266 -6.42 15.81 -11.81
N ASP A 267 -6.46 16.71 -10.83
CA ASP A 267 -7.65 16.93 -10.00
C ASP A 267 -8.84 17.47 -10.81
N ASP A 268 -8.61 18.48 -11.67
CA ASP A 268 -9.65 19.00 -12.55
C ASP A 268 -10.23 17.92 -13.48
N LEU A 269 -9.37 17.03 -13.99
CA LEU A 269 -9.79 15.89 -14.81
C LEU A 269 -10.55 14.85 -13.99
N PHE A 270 -10.10 14.56 -12.77
CA PHE A 270 -10.72 13.60 -11.87
C PHE A 270 -12.10 14.05 -11.42
N ILE A 271 -12.26 15.33 -11.04
CA ILE A 271 -13.56 15.91 -10.69
C ILE A 271 -14.51 15.83 -11.89
N LYS A 272 -14.04 16.15 -13.10
CA LYS A 272 -14.85 16.00 -14.34
C LYS A 272 -15.26 14.54 -14.59
N CYS A 273 -14.41 13.57 -14.24
CA CYS A 273 -14.76 12.15 -14.33
C CYS A 273 -15.83 11.76 -13.30
N GLN A 274 -15.78 12.29 -12.07
CA GLN A 274 -16.79 12.01 -11.04
C GLN A 274 -18.14 12.66 -11.32
N MET A 275 -18.15 13.90 -11.84
CA MET A 275 -19.38 14.63 -12.18
C MET A 275 -20.10 14.05 -13.40
N GLY A 276 -19.39 13.30 -14.27
CA GLY A 276 -19.94 12.58 -15.42
C GLY A 276 -20.63 11.27 -15.07
N ASN A 277 -21.32 11.22 -13.92
CA ASN A 277 -21.96 10.02 -13.39
C ASN A 277 -23.20 9.65 -14.22
N ASN A 278 -23.01 8.89 -15.30
CA ASN A 278 -24.07 8.07 -15.86
C ASN A 278 -23.61 6.62 -15.84
N THR A 279 -24.35 5.82 -15.06
CA THR A 279 -24.49 4.37 -15.18
C THR A 279 -24.50 3.94 -16.63
N ILE A 280 -23.47 3.18 -17.06
CA ILE A 280 -23.56 1.91 -17.78
C ILE A 280 -22.19 1.22 -17.60
N SER A 281 -22.19 0.11 -16.87
CA SER A 281 -21.14 -0.91 -16.99
C SER A 281 -21.47 -1.81 -18.18
N PHE A 282 -20.49 -2.06 -19.04
CA PHE A 282 -19.96 -3.39 -19.38
C PHE A 282 -18.79 -3.15 -20.36
N ASP A 283 -17.56 -3.32 -19.87
CA ASP A 283 -16.29 -3.34 -20.63
C ASP A 283 -15.87 -2.11 -21.45
N GLY A 284 -15.95 -0.90 -20.87
CA GLY A 284 -15.23 0.25 -21.41
C GLY A 284 -15.02 1.39 -20.42
N LEU A 285 -13.77 1.83 -20.26
CA LEU A 285 -13.43 3.10 -19.61
C LEU A 285 -14.18 4.25 -20.33
N SER A 286 -14.78 5.17 -19.57
CA SER A 286 -15.40 6.35 -20.15
C SER A 286 -14.36 7.16 -20.96
N PRO A 287 -14.75 7.91 -22.00
CA PRO A 287 -13.79 8.68 -22.79
C PRO A 287 -12.98 9.67 -21.91
N THR A 288 -13.58 10.21 -20.84
CA THR A 288 -12.89 11.07 -19.88
C THR A 288 -11.92 10.31 -18.98
N GLN A 289 -12.25 9.08 -18.59
CA GLN A 289 -11.34 8.19 -17.86
C GLN A 289 -10.16 7.75 -18.74
N LYS A 290 -10.38 7.46 -20.03
CA LYS A 290 -9.29 7.16 -20.97
C LYS A 290 -8.32 8.33 -21.11
N VAL A 291 -8.84 9.55 -21.21
CA VAL A 291 -8.01 10.77 -21.23
C VAL A 291 -7.24 10.92 -19.92
N LEU A 292 -7.85 10.67 -18.76
CA LEU A 292 -7.16 10.71 -17.46
C LEU A 292 -6.03 9.66 -17.40
N GLU A 293 -6.28 8.41 -17.81
CA GLU A 293 -5.26 7.36 -17.85
C GLU A 293 -4.13 7.70 -18.82
N GLU A 294 -4.44 8.26 -19.99
CA GLU A 294 -3.44 8.70 -20.97
C GLU A 294 -2.57 9.83 -20.41
N VAL A 295 -3.18 10.83 -19.76
CA VAL A 295 -2.45 11.94 -19.14
C VAL A 295 -1.58 11.44 -17.98
N ILE A 296 -2.07 10.54 -17.13
CA ILE A 296 -1.26 9.92 -16.07
C ILE A 296 -0.07 9.18 -16.68
N THR A 297 -0.29 8.40 -17.74
CA THR A 297 0.78 7.67 -18.44
C THR A 297 1.83 8.63 -19.00
N LYS A 298 1.41 9.76 -19.58
CA LYS A 298 2.31 10.80 -20.09
C LYS A 298 3.08 11.51 -18.97
N CYS A 299 2.44 11.81 -17.83
CA CYS A 299 3.13 12.37 -16.66
C CYS A 299 4.18 11.42 -16.10
N LEU A 300 3.90 10.11 -16.08
CA LEU A 300 4.81 9.06 -15.61
C LEU A 300 5.81 8.58 -16.68
N ALA A 301 5.73 9.11 -17.91
CA ALA A 301 6.74 8.91 -18.94
C ALA A 301 7.85 9.97 -18.86
N LEU A 302 7.73 10.96 -17.97
CA LEU A 302 8.79 11.93 -17.74
C LEU A 302 9.97 11.26 -17.04
N GLU A 303 11.19 11.49 -17.53
CA GLU A 303 12.42 10.99 -16.88
C GLU A 303 12.79 11.83 -15.64
N ASP A 304 11.82 12.09 -14.74
CA ASP A 304 12.02 12.88 -13.53
C ASP A 304 11.28 12.24 -12.33
N GLU A 305 12.07 11.75 -11.37
CA GLU A 305 11.55 11.12 -10.15
C GLU A 305 10.72 12.11 -9.32
N ALA A 306 11.04 13.41 -9.31
CA ALA A 306 10.24 14.40 -8.59
C ALA A 306 8.82 14.55 -9.17
N ALA A 307 8.67 14.41 -10.49
CA ALA A 307 7.36 14.42 -11.13
C ALA A 307 6.54 13.17 -10.74
N HIS A 308 7.19 12.00 -10.73
CA HIS A 308 6.56 10.75 -10.32
C HIS A 308 6.05 10.82 -8.89
N MET A 309 6.83 11.39 -7.97
CA MET A 309 6.46 11.52 -6.56
C MET A 309 5.19 12.38 -6.39
N VAL A 310 5.10 13.51 -7.09
CA VAL A 310 3.89 14.37 -7.04
C VAL A 310 2.65 13.64 -7.59
N VAL A 311 2.80 12.86 -8.66
CA VAL A 311 1.70 12.06 -9.23
C VAL A 311 1.30 10.92 -8.29
N TYR A 312 2.26 10.25 -7.66
CA TYR A 312 1.99 9.18 -6.68
C TYR A 312 1.30 9.73 -5.43
N ASP A 313 1.76 10.86 -4.88
CA ASP A 313 1.10 11.55 -3.78
C ASP A 313 -0.35 11.91 -4.12
N TRP A 314 -0.59 12.38 -5.34
CA TRP A 314 -1.95 12.65 -5.82
C TRP A 314 -2.81 11.39 -5.91
N LEU A 315 -2.29 10.29 -6.46
CA LEU A 315 -2.99 9.00 -6.56
C LEU A 315 -3.34 8.43 -5.17
N VAL A 316 -2.40 8.51 -4.22
CA VAL A 316 -2.59 8.09 -2.83
C VAL A 316 -3.66 8.93 -2.14
N THR A 317 -3.58 10.26 -2.28
CA THR A 317 -4.56 11.20 -1.67
C THR A 317 -5.99 10.93 -2.16
N ARG A 318 -6.15 10.40 -3.37
CA ARG A 318 -7.45 10.07 -3.98
C ARG A 318 -7.85 8.60 -3.85
N ASN A 319 -7.12 7.80 -3.07
CA ASN A 319 -7.35 6.36 -2.88
C ASN A 319 -7.33 5.54 -4.19
N LEU A 320 -6.57 5.98 -5.20
CA LEU A 320 -6.45 5.30 -6.51
C LEU A 320 -5.33 4.25 -6.52
N GLN A 321 -5.35 3.34 -5.54
CA GLN A 321 -4.30 2.34 -5.33
C GLN A 321 -4.15 1.37 -6.51
N ALA A 322 -5.25 0.92 -7.11
CA ALA A 322 -5.23 0.04 -8.29
C ALA A 322 -4.57 0.72 -9.51
N SER A 323 -4.81 2.03 -9.68
CA SER A 323 -4.17 2.82 -10.74
C SER A 323 -2.69 3.05 -10.45
N LEU A 324 -2.31 3.26 -9.17
CA LEU A 324 -0.91 3.37 -8.76
C LEU A 324 -0.10 2.11 -9.14
N VAL A 325 -0.66 0.93 -8.87
CA VAL A 325 -0.05 -0.36 -9.27
C VAL A 325 -0.03 -0.52 -10.80
N LYS A 326 -1.09 -0.08 -11.50
CA LYS A 326 -1.20 -0.17 -12.97
C LYS A 326 -0.15 0.65 -13.72
N PHE A 327 0.08 1.88 -13.28
CA PHE A 327 0.97 2.82 -13.96
C PHE A 327 2.35 2.94 -13.31
N GLY A 328 2.64 2.13 -12.30
CA GLY A 328 3.89 2.19 -11.54
C GLY A 328 5.13 2.11 -12.44
N GLN A 329 6.04 3.07 -12.27
CA GLN A 329 7.38 3.06 -12.85
C GLN A 329 8.38 2.52 -11.81
N PRO A 330 9.64 2.19 -12.16
CA PRO A 330 10.63 1.72 -11.19
C PRO A 330 10.84 2.63 -9.97
N SER A 331 10.58 3.94 -10.11
CA SER A 331 10.56 4.91 -9.01
C SER A 331 9.49 4.64 -7.96
N LEU A 332 8.43 3.89 -8.29
CA LEU A 332 7.35 3.54 -7.35
C LEU A 332 7.89 2.69 -6.19
N GLU A 333 8.85 1.78 -6.44
CA GLU A 333 9.46 0.99 -5.37
C GLU A 333 10.11 1.91 -4.32
N ARG A 334 10.85 2.93 -4.76
CA ARG A 334 11.46 3.92 -3.88
C ARG A 334 10.41 4.73 -3.13
N TYR A 335 9.34 5.17 -3.80
CA TYR A 335 8.24 5.88 -3.14
C TYR A 335 7.62 5.05 -2.02
N LEU A 336 7.25 3.79 -2.31
CA LEU A 336 6.63 2.89 -1.34
C LEU A 336 7.58 2.46 -0.21
N LEU A 337 8.90 2.59 -0.39
CA LEU A 337 9.93 2.39 0.65
C LEU A 337 9.98 3.48 1.72
N HIS A 338 9.41 4.66 1.46
CA HIS A 338 9.38 5.73 2.47
C HIS A 338 8.33 5.47 3.56
N TYR A 339 7.31 4.65 3.27
CA TYR A 339 6.27 4.32 4.23
C TYR A 339 6.71 3.21 5.19
N PRO A 340 6.26 3.25 6.46
CA PRO A 340 6.55 2.18 7.41
C PRO A 340 5.96 0.85 6.93
N PRO A 341 6.53 -0.29 7.36
CA PRO A 341 6.08 -1.63 6.94
C PRO A 341 4.61 -1.91 7.25
N ASP A 342 4.06 -1.25 8.27
CA ASP A 342 2.68 -1.41 8.74
C ASP A 342 1.63 -0.63 7.90
N ASN A 343 2.07 0.18 6.94
CA ASN A 343 1.17 0.98 6.15
C ASN A 343 0.56 0.16 5.00
N ALA A 344 -0.75 0.27 4.78
CA ALA A 344 -1.45 -0.36 3.65
C ALA A 344 -0.86 0.02 2.28
N LEU A 345 -0.19 1.18 2.18
CA LEU A 345 0.53 1.56 0.96
C LEU A 345 1.76 0.68 0.70
N ARG A 346 2.45 0.23 1.75
CA ARG A 346 3.58 -0.69 1.64
C ARG A 346 3.14 -2.04 1.07
N ASP A 347 1.94 -2.49 1.43
CA ASP A 347 1.34 -3.71 0.88
C ASP A 347 1.11 -3.62 -0.63
N LEU A 348 1.04 -2.44 -1.24
CA LEU A 348 0.92 -2.32 -2.70
C LEU A 348 2.21 -2.71 -3.44
N LEU A 349 3.35 -2.80 -2.74
CA LEU A 349 4.64 -3.10 -3.35
C LEU A 349 4.67 -4.51 -3.94
N TRP A 350 4.10 -5.52 -3.26
CA TRP A 350 4.07 -6.88 -3.80
C TRP A 350 3.14 -6.97 -5.02
N GLN A 351 2.02 -6.24 -5.03
CA GLN A 351 1.11 -6.16 -6.18
C GLN A 351 1.78 -5.53 -7.40
N TYR A 352 2.61 -4.51 -7.17
CA TYR A 352 3.43 -3.90 -8.22
C TYR A 352 4.41 -4.92 -8.83
N HIS A 353 5.17 -5.65 -8.01
CA HIS A 353 6.11 -6.64 -8.52
C HIS A 353 5.43 -7.84 -9.19
N GLU A 354 4.28 -8.28 -8.69
CA GLU A 354 3.47 -9.32 -9.33
C GLU A 354 3.05 -8.89 -10.73
N ARG A 355 2.52 -7.67 -10.88
CA ARG A 355 2.12 -7.12 -12.18
C ARG A 355 3.30 -6.89 -13.13
N ALA A 356 4.47 -6.54 -12.59
CA ALA A 356 5.69 -6.38 -13.36
C ALA A 356 6.31 -7.73 -13.80
N GLY A 357 5.75 -8.88 -13.40
CA GLY A 357 6.27 -10.21 -13.68
C GLY A 357 7.43 -10.65 -12.77
N ASN A 358 7.77 -9.85 -11.76
CA ASN A 358 8.84 -10.12 -10.81
C ASN A 358 8.33 -10.90 -9.58
N HIS A 359 7.78 -12.10 -9.81
CA HIS A 359 7.11 -12.89 -8.76
C HIS A 359 8.02 -13.27 -7.59
N ALA A 360 9.31 -13.55 -7.84
CA ALA A 360 10.27 -13.83 -6.77
C ALA A 360 10.42 -12.65 -5.80
N ARG A 361 10.45 -11.42 -6.33
CA ARG A 361 10.58 -10.22 -5.50
C ARG A 361 9.29 -9.95 -4.70
N ALA A 362 8.13 -10.16 -5.32
CA ALA A 362 6.84 -10.08 -4.64
C ALA A 362 6.77 -11.06 -3.46
N ALA A 363 7.20 -12.32 -3.66
CA ALA A 363 7.24 -13.34 -2.61
C ALA A 363 8.20 -12.97 -1.47
N GLN A 364 9.38 -12.41 -1.78
CA GLN A 364 10.30 -11.92 -0.75
C GLN A 364 9.71 -10.79 0.11
N ILE A 365 8.99 -9.85 -0.50
CA ILE A 365 8.33 -8.75 0.23
C ILE A 365 7.23 -9.32 1.12
N LEU A 366 6.41 -10.24 0.61
CA LEU A 366 5.37 -10.91 1.38
C LEU A 366 5.94 -11.72 2.55
N TYR A 367 7.08 -12.38 2.34
CA TYR A 367 7.82 -13.06 3.40
C TYR A 367 8.25 -12.07 4.49
N GLN A 368 8.89 -10.95 4.12
CA GLN A 368 9.32 -9.92 5.07
C GLN A 368 8.15 -9.32 5.86
N LEU A 369 6.99 -9.13 5.22
CA LEU A 369 5.77 -8.67 5.86
C LEU A 369 5.18 -9.72 6.81
N ALA A 370 5.28 -11.01 6.47
CA ALA A 370 4.80 -12.09 7.33
C ALA A 370 5.70 -12.33 8.56
N THR A 371 7.02 -12.12 8.44
CA THR A 371 8.01 -12.31 9.51
C THR A 371 8.30 -11.05 10.34
N SER A 372 7.77 -9.89 9.97
CA SER A 372 7.99 -8.64 10.70
C SER A 372 7.42 -8.75 12.13
N ARG A 373 8.12 -8.22 13.14
CA ARG A 373 7.61 -8.25 14.53
C ARG A 373 6.71 -7.05 14.76
N GLY A 374 5.53 -7.27 15.33
CA GLY A 374 4.62 -6.18 15.69
C GLY A 374 3.15 -6.58 15.78
N ASP A 375 2.37 -5.73 16.45
CA ASP A 375 0.93 -5.92 16.69
C ASP A 375 0.05 -5.39 15.54
N SER A 376 0.65 -4.71 14.56
CA SER A 376 0.01 -4.15 13.38
C SER A 376 -0.61 -5.23 12.48
N ILE A 377 0.11 -6.33 12.28
CA ILE A 377 -0.26 -7.43 11.39
C ILE A 377 -0.64 -8.67 12.22
N LYS A 378 -1.93 -9.00 12.22
CA LYS A 378 -2.46 -10.17 12.93
C LYS A 378 -2.05 -11.48 12.26
N LEU A 379 -2.07 -12.58 13.01
CA LEU A 379 -1.68 -13.91 12.52
C LEU A 379 -2.44 -14.34 11.25
N HIS A 380 -3.73 -14.04 11.15
CA HIS A 380 -4.53 -14.36 9.97
C HIS A 380 -4.04 -13.64 8.70
N GLN A 381 -3.63 -12.37 8.82
CA GLN A 381 -3.06 -11.62 7.70
C GLN A 381 -1.68 -12.18 7.33
N ARG A 382 -0.84 -12.55 8.29
CA ARG A 382 0.46 -13.22 8.05
C ARG A 382 0.30 -14.51 7.27
N GLN A 383 -0.67 -15.37 7.65
CA GLN A 383 -1.01 -16.57 6.88
C GLN A 383 -1.42 -16.25 5.45
N THR A 384 -2.20 -15.19 5.26
CA THR A 384 -2.63 -14.74 3.92
C THR A 384 -1.43 -14.28 3.10
N TYR A 385 -0.47 -13.57 3.70
CA TYR A 385 0.77 -13.16 3.03
C TYR A 385 1.65 -14.34 2.64
N LEU A 386 1.84 -15.32 3.54
CA LEU A 386 2.58 -16.54 3.23
C LEU A 386 1.91 -17.35 2.11
N GLY A 387 0.59 -17.53 2.17
CA GLY A 387 -0.17 -18.19 1.11
C GLY A 387 -0.03 -17.49 -0.25
N LYS A 388 -0.10 -16.15 -0.27
CA LYS A 388 0.15 -15.35 -1.49
C LYS A 388 1.59 -15.48 -1.97
N ALA A 389 2.58 -15.55 -1.08
CA ALA A 389 3.98 -15.72 -1.44
C ALA A 389 4.20 -17.06 -2.14
N VAL A 390 3.62 -18.15 -1.62
CA VAL A 390 3.66 -19.49 -2.26
C VAL A 390 3.01 -19.44 -3.64
N MET A 391 1.85 -18.78 -3.77
CA MET A 391 1.18 -18.63 -5.08
C MET A 391 2.04 -17.85 -6.07
N CYS A 392 2.70 -16.76 -5.65
CA CYS A 392 3.63 -16.00 -6.49
C CYS A 392 4.79 -16.88 -6.97
N MET A 393 5.39 -17.68 -6.08
CA MET A 393 6.53 -18.55 -6.43
C MET A 393 6.16 -19.71 -7.37
N ARG A 394 4.91 -20.17 -7.31
CA ARG A 394 4.38 -21.18 -8.23
C ARG A 394 3.97 -20.59 -9.59
N SER A 395 3.64 -19.30 -9.63
CA SER A 395 3.38 -18.57 -10.87
C SER A 395 4.63 -18.57 -11.75
N ASP A 396 4.44 -18.78 -13.04
CA ASP A 396 5.50 -18.75 -14.08
C ASP A 396 6.67 -19.73 -13.88
N GLY A 397 6.53 -20.75 -13.03
CA GLY A 397 7.59 -21.74 -12.80
C GLY A 397 8.85 -21.17 -12.12
N VAL A 398 8.73 -20.01 -11.47
CA VAL A 398 9.84 -19.31 -10.79
C VAL A 398 10.47 -20.21 -9.70
N GLY A 399 9.67 -21.02 -9.02
CA GLY A 399 10.11 -22.01 -8.04
C GLY A 399 10.91 -23.20 -8.61
N CYS A 400 11.06 -23.34 -9.94
CA CYS A 400 11.86 -24.42 -10.55
C CYS A 400 13.37 -24.15 -10.50
N ALA A 401 13.81 -22.92 -10.23
CA ALA A 401 15.23 -22.62 -10.05
C ALA A 401 15.71 -23.12 -8.67
N PRO A 402 16.90 -23.75 -8.55
CA PRO A 402 17.32 -24.43 -7.31
C PRO A 402 17.26 -23.55 -6.05
N ASN A 403 17.79 -22.32 -6.12
CA ASN A 403 17.80 -21.39 -4.97
C ASN A 403 16.40 -20.86 -4.62
N LEU A 404 15.51 -20.75 -5.62
CA LEU A 404 14.13 -20.29 -5.43
C LEU A 404 13.21 -21.43 -5.00
N GLY A 405 13.55 -22.69 -5.32
CA GLY A 405 12.88 -23.88 -4.83
C GLY A 405 13.12 -24.12 -3.34
N VAL A 406 14.34 -23.89 -2.84
CA VAL A 406 14.61 -23.91 -1.39
C VAL A 406 13.76 -22.87 -0.67
N PHE A 407 13.71 -21.64 -1.18
CA PHE A 407 12.86 -20.59 -0.62
C PHE A 407 11.35 -20.93 -0.70
N LEU A 408 10.90 -21.62 -1.75
CA LEU A 408 9.52 -22.10 -1.85
C LEU A 408 9.21 -23.12 -0.75
N HIS A 409 10.10 -24.09 -0.50
CA HIS A 409 9.92 -25.05 0.58
C HIS A 409 9.91 -24.37 1.96
N GLU A 410 10.81 -23.41 2.20
CA GLU A 410 10.79 -22.61 3.42
C GLU A 410 9.44 -21.89 3.61
N LEU A 411 8.86 -21.33 2.55
CA LEU A 411 7.54 -20.71 2.59
C LEU A 411 6.43 -21.72 2.88
N GLU A 412 6.48 -22.91 2.28
CA GLU A 412 5.51 -23.99 2.52
C GLU A 412 5.55 -24.46 3.97
N ASP A 413 6.74 -24.64 4.53
CA ASP A 413 6.94 -24.99 5.94
C ASP A 413 6.40 -23.90 6.86
N MET A 414 6.70 -22.62 6.57
CA MET A 414 6.15 -21.50 7.34
C MET A 414 4.63 -21.42 7.27
N VAL A 415 4.00 -21.78 6.15
CA VAL A 415 2.53 -21.85 6.06
C VAL A 415 1.98 -22.92 7.00
N GLN A 416 2.62 -24.09 7.10
CA GLN A 416 2.21 -25.12 8.06
C GLN A 416 2.38 -24.66 9.49
N VAL A 417 3.53 -24.07 9.84
CA VAL A 417 3.77 -23.52 11.19
C VAL A 417 2.75 -22.45 11.53
N ALA A 418 2.46 -21.52 10.62
CA ALA A 418 1.47 -20.48 10.84
C ALA A 418 0.06 -21.06 11.03
N ARG A 419 -0.29 -22.15 10.32
CA ARG A 419 -1.56 -22.87 10.50
C ARG A 419 -1.67 -23.49 11.89
N VAL A 420 -0.62 -24.16 12.35
CA VAL A 420 -0.54 -24.74 13.70
C VAL A 420 -0.63 -23.65 14.77
N GLN A 421 0.13 -22.56 14.60
CA GLN A 421 0.07 -21.40 15.50
C GLN A 421 -1.34 -20.82 15.61
N LYS A 422 -2.11 -20.80 14.52
CA LYS A 422 -3.51 -20.37 14.56
C LYS A 422 -4.41 -21.34 15.30
N GLN A 423 -4.23 -22.64 15.14
CA GLN A 423 -4.98 -23.63 15.91
C GLN A 423 -4.73 -23.46 17.42
N VAL A 424 -3.46 -23.26 17.81
CA VAL A 424 -3.08 -22.96 19.19
C VAL A 424 -3.75 -21.66 19.66
N LEU A 425 -3.71 -20.60 18.86
CA LEU A 425 -4.36 -19.32 19.16
C LEU A 425 -5.88 -19.47 19.35
N ASP A 426 -6.56 -20.19 18.47
CA ASP A 426 -8.00 -20.38 18.52
C ASP A 426 -8.40 -21.15 19.81
N LYS A 427 -7.64 -22.18 20.18
CA LYS A 427 -7.86 -22.96 21.41
C LYS A 427 -7.60 -22.13 22.67
N ILE A 428 -6.50 -21.37 22.73
CA ILE A 428 -6.18 -20.50 23.88
C ILE A 428 -7.21 -19.37 24.01
N THR A 429 -7.68 -18.82 22.88
CA THR A 429 -8.75 -17.82 22.88
C THR A 429 -10.05 -18.36 23.49
N GLY A 430 -10.39 -19.63 23.23
CA GLY A 430 -11.50 -20.31 23.90
C GLY A 430 -11.32 -20.47 25.41
N LEU A 431 -10.07 -20.57 25.89
CA LEU A 431 -9.71 -20.70 27.30
C LEU A 431 -9.51 -19.34 28.01
N ALA A 432 -9.60 -18.22 27.30
CA ALA A 432 -9.31 -16.89 27.82
C ALA A 432 -10.18 -16.51 29.02
N SER A 433 -11.43 -16.97 29.05
CA SER A 433 -12.36 -16.76 30.17
C SER A 433 -11.95 -17.48 31.46
N SER A 434 -11.11 -18.52 31.36
CA SER A 434 -10.74 -19.40 32.47
C SER A 434 -9.33 -19.15 33.01
N ARG A 435 -8.40 -18.64 32.17
CA ARG A 435 -6.98 -18.49 32.54
C ARG A 435 -6.45 -17.09 32.27
N ALA A 436 -6.02 -16.38 33.31
CA ALA A 436 -5.44 -15.03 33.18
C ALA A 436 -4.18 -14.97 32.31
N ALA A 437 -3.41 -16.06 32.22
CA ALA A 437 -2.22 -16.16 31.36
C ALA A 437 -2.56 -16.22 29.85
N ALA A 438 -3.82 -16.46 29.49
CA ALA A 438 -4.24 -16.58 28.09
C ALA A 438 -4.12 -15.25 27.32
N ASP A 439 -4.41 -14.11 27.94
CA ASP A 439 -4.36 -12.81 27.26
C ASP A 439 -2.94 -12.43 26.83
N GLU A 440 -1.94 -12.74 27.66
CA GLU A 440 -0.53 -12.53 27.31
C GLU A 440 -0.08 -13.49 26.20
N ALA A 441 -0.52 -14.75 26.27
CA ALA A 441 -0.25 -15.75 25.25
C ALA A 441 -0.86 -15.35 23.89
N ILE A 442 -2.10 -14.87 23.86
CA ILE A 442 -2.80 -14.39 22.66
C ILE A 442 -2.05 -13.22 22.00
N LYS A 443 -1.52 -12.28 22.80
CA LYS A 443 -0.72 -11.17 22.28
C LYS A 443 0.58 -11.68 21.64
N LYS A 444 1.31 -12.58 22.32
CA LYS A 444 2.55 -13.18 21.78
C LYS A 444 2.31 -13.98 20.51
N LEU A 445 1.22 -14.74 20.43
CA LEU A 445 0.85 -15.52 19.24
C LEU A 445 0.42 -14.66 18.04
N ASN A 446 -0.02 -13.41 18.25
CA ASN A 446 -0.36 -12.51 17.15
C ASN A 446 0.81 -11.63 16.69
N SER A 447 1.80 -11.40 17.54
CA SER A 447 2.86 -10.41 17.28
C SER A 447 4.03 -10.93 16.44
N ASN A 448 4.21 -12.25 16.35
CA ASN A 448 5.28 -12.87 15.57
C ASN A 448 4.92 -14.30 15.10
N LEU A 449 5.55 -14.77 14.02
CA LEU A 449 5.58 -16.19 13.69
C LEU A 449 6.61 -16.89 14.59
N LEU A 450 6.17 -17.88 15.34
CA LEU A 450 6.98 -18.61 16.31
C LEU A 450 7.53 -19.90 15.69
N SER A 451 8.59 -20.43 16.28
CA SER A 451 9.11 -21.75 15.92
C SER A 451 8.20 -22.86 16.45
N ILE A 452 8.26 -24.03 15.81
CA ILE A 452 7.55 -25.24 16.23
C ILE A 452 7.88 -25.60 17.69
N THR A 453 9.15 -25.48 18.09
CA THR A 453 9.60 -25.76 19.44
C THR A 453 9.00 -24.79 20.46
N GLU A 454 9.02 -23.49 20.17
CA GLU A 454 8.39 -22.48 21.04
C GLU A 454 6.86 -22.71 21.15
N LEU A 455 6.18 -23.07 20.05
CA LEU A 455 4.76 -23.41 20.08
C LEU A 455 4.48 -24.62 20.99
N PHE A 456 5.40 -25.58 21.03
CA PHE A 456 5.28 -26.75 21.90
C PHE A 456 5.51 -26.39 23.38
N THR A 457 6.67 -25.83 23.71
CA THR A 457 7.13 -25.63 25.10
C THR A 457 6.42 -24.48 25.80
N ASP A 458 6.18 -23.37 25.07
CA ASP A 458 5.73 -22.12 25.70
C ASP A 458 4.19 -22.00 25.67
N PHE A 459 3.51 -22.79 24.84
CA PHE A 459 2.06 -22.72 24.64
C PHE A 459 1.37 -24.08 24.76
N ALA A 460 1.75 -25.09 23.99
CA ALA A 460 1.02 -26.36 23.99
C ALA A 460 1.16 -27.11 25.33
N GLU A 461 2.34 -27.13 25.94
CA GLU A 461 2.58 -27.72 27.26
C GLU A 461 1.86 -26.97 28.40
N PRO A 462 2.04 -25.65 28.62
CA PRO A 462 1.47 -24.96 29.78
C PRO A 462 -0.07 -24.90 29.73
N PHE A 463 -0.65 -24.89 28.53
CA PHE A 463 -2.10 -24.86 28.35
C PHE A 463 -2.73 -26.26 28.24
N ASN A 464 -1.94 -27.34 28.29
CA ASN A 464 -2.39 -28.73 28.09
C ASN A 464 -3.18 -28.92 26.79
N LEU A 465 -2.70 -28.36 25.68
CA LEU A 465 -3.37 -28.44 24.38
C LEU A 465 -2.96 -29.71 23.63
N TRP A 466 -3.49 -30.87 24.03
CA TRP A 466 -3.05 -32.17 23.52
C TRP A 466 -3.23 -32.35 22.00
N GLU A 467 -4.36 -31.92 21.44
CA GLU A 467 -4.58 -31.93 19.98
C GLU A 467 -3.54 -31.10 19.23
N CYS A 468 -3.16 -29.94 19.81
CA CYS A 468 -2.15 -29.07 19.22
C CYS A 468 -0.77 -29.71 19.34
N LYS A 469 -0.45 -30.41 20.44
CA LYS A 469 0.80 -31.17 20.58
C LYS A 469 0.95 -32.23 19.47
N LEU A 470 -0.10 -33.01 19.18
CA LEU A 470 -0.08 -33.96 18.07
C LEU A 470 0.15 -33.26 16.72
N THR A 471 -0.55 -32.16 16.47
CA THR A 471 -0.40 -31.43 15.20
C THR A 471 0.99 -30.82 15.06
N ILE A 472 1.57 -30.33 16.15
CA ILE A 472 2.95 -29.82 16.18
C ILE A 472 3.94 -30.95 15.87
N LEU A 473 3.78 -32.14 16.47
CA LEU A 473 4.65 -33.29 16.23
C LEU A 473 4.58 -33.81 14.80
N ASP A 474 3.37 -33.85 14.21
CA ASP A 474 3.14 -34.26 12.83
C ASP A 474 3.84 -33.32 11.84
N VAL A 475 3.69 -32.00 12.04
CA VAL A 475 4.37 -30.98 11.22
C VAL A 475 5.88 -30.98 11.42
N ALA A 476 6.36 -31.30 12.62
CA ALA A 476 7.79 -31.42 12.91
C ALA A 476 8.42 -32.71 12.34
N GLY A 477 7.61 -33.70 11.95
CA GLY A 477 8.08 -35.04 11.60
C GLY A 477 8.73 -35.78 12.78
N HIS A 478 8.34 -35.47 14.01
CA HIS A 478 8.92 -36.06 15.21
C HIS A 478 8.23 -37.39 15.55
N ASP A 479 8.96 -38.49 15.50
CA ASP A 479 8.46 -39.85 15.75
C ASP A 479 8.91 -40.38 17.12
N ASP A 480 8.34 -39.82 18.18
CA ASP A 480 8.48 -40.38 19.53
C ASP A 480 7.20 -41.11 19.93
N GLN A 481 7.25 -42.43 19.76
CA GLN A 481 6.12 -43.32 20.01
C GLN A 481 5.64 -43.29 21.46
N GLU A 482 6.51 -43.08 22.45
CA GLU A 482 6.09 -43.03 23.86
C GLU A 482 5.37 -41.71 24.15
N LEU A 483 5.94 -40.58 23.68
CA LEU A 483 5.30 -39.28 23.80
C LEU A 483 3.94 -39.23 23.11
N ILE A 484 3.85 -39.76 21.88
CA ILE A 484 2.60 -39.80 21.11
C ILE A 484 1.53 -40.62 21.85
N LYS A 485 1.90 -41.80 22.38
CA LYS A 485 0.99 -42.63 23.18
C LYS A 485 0.48 -41.90 24.42
N ASN A 486 1.39 -41.27 25.17
CA ASN A 486 1.03 -40.49 26.36
C ASN A 486 0.07 -39.33 26.02
N ILE A 487 0.29 -38.64 24.90
CA ILE A 487 -0.61 -37.57 24.45
C ILE A 487 -2.01 -38.13 24.12
N TRP A 488 -2.08 -39.28 23.44
CA TRP A 488 -3.36 -39.93 23.15
C TRP A 488 -4.10 -40.39 24.41
N ASP A 489 -3.39 -40.90 25.41
CA ASP A 489 -3.98 -41.30 26.69
C ASP A 489 -4.62 -40.09 27.40
N GLU A 490 -3.94 -38.94 27.42
CA GLU A 490 -4.47 -37.71 28.00
C GLU A 490 -5.63 -37.13 27.18
N ILE A 491 -5.62 -37.23 25.84
CA ILE A 491 -6.77 -36.83 24.99
C ILE A 491 -8.00 -37.66 25.36
N ILE A 492 -7.84 -38.98 25.40
CA ILE A 492 -8.94 -39.90 25.69
C ILE A 492 -9.49 -39.64 27.09
N LYS A 493 -8.60 -39.44 28.07
CA LYS A 493 -8.97 -39.14 29.45
C LYS A 493 -9.69 -37.79 29.58
N GLU A 494 -9.22 -36.75 28.91
CA GLU A 494 -9.86 -35.43 28.93
C GLU A 494 -11.26 -35.48 28.31
N GLU A 495 -11.45 -36.18 27.18
CA GLU A 495 -12.77 -36.35 26.57
C GLU A 495 -13.74 -37.16 27.46
N LEU A 496 -13.23 -38.16 28.19
CA LEU A 496 -14.01 -38.90 29.17
C LEU A 496 -14.39 -38.03 30.37
N ASP A 497 -13.48 -37.21 30.88
CA ASP A 497 -13.73 -36.30 32.01
C ASP A 497 -14.71 -35.17 31.64
N GLN A 498 -14.71 -34.72 30.37
CA GLN A 498 -15.65 -33.72 29.85
C GLN A 498 -17.05 -34.31 29.58
N CYS A 499 -17.18 -35.64 29.51
CA CYS A 499 -18.45 -36.31 29.30
C CYS A 499 -19.30 -36.28 30.58
N THR A 500 -20.36 -35.48 30.58
CA THR A 500 -21.27 -35.37 31.75
C THR A 500 -22.28 -36.51 31.85
N SER A 501 -22.38 -37.37 30.82
CA SER A 501 -23.34 -38.47 30.83
C SER A 501 -22.76 -39.73 31.45
N SER A 502 -23.60 -40.42 32.22
CA SER A 502 -23.24 -41.68 32.91
C SER A 502 -23.50 -42.91 32.05
N SER A 503 -23.97 -42.75 30.80
CA SER A 503 -24.27 -43.89 29.95
C SER A 503 -22.98 -44.38 29.25
N PRO A 504 -22.62 -45.67 29.38
CA PRO A 504 -21.37 -46.19 28.80
C PRO A 504 -21.30 -46.07 27.27
N ASP A 505 -22.44 -46.21 26.58
CA ASP A 505 -22.52 -46.05 25.12
C ASP A 505 -22.24 -44.62 24.66
N GLU A 506 -22.75 -43.59 25.36
CA GLU A 506 -22.48 -42.20 24.99
C GLU A 506 -21.04 -41.80 25.28
N GLN A 507 -20.46 -42.27 26.40
CA GLN A 507 -19.04 -42.05 26.72
C GLN A 507 -18.14 -42.61 25.60
N MET A 508 -18.43 -43.83 25.15
CA MET A 508 -17.73 -44.43 24.03
C MET A 508 -17.91 -43.64 22.74
N LEU A 509 -19.14 -43.19 22.42
CA LEU A 509 -19.42 -42.42 21.22
C LEU A 509 -18.68 -41.07 21.19
N VAL A 510 -18.53 -40.38 22.32
CA VAL A 510 -17.78 -39.12 22.41
C VAL A 510 -16.30 -39.34 22.07
N VAL A 511 -15.63 -40.27 22.75
CA VAL A 511 -14.22 -40.61 22.48
C VAL A 511 -14.04 -41.04 21.03
N MET A 512 -14.96 -41.85 20.53
CA MET A 512 -14.96 -42.33 19.16
C MET A 512 -15.13 -41.24 18.11
N SER A 513 -16.03 -40.28 18.36
CA SER A 513 -16.19 -39.11 17.49
C SER A 513 -14.91 -38.27 17.46
N LYS A 514 -14.20 -38.18 18.60
CA LYS A 514 -12.92 -37.48 18.70
C LYS A 514 -11.84 -38.18 17.90
N VAL A 515 -11.63 -39.49 18.11
CA VAL A 515 -10.66 -40.29 17.35
C VAL A 515 -10.94 -40.23 15.86
N LYS A 516 -12.22 -40.28 15.46
CA LYS A 516 -12.62 -40.10 14.06
C LYS A 516 -12.25 -38.73 13.51
N SER A 517 -12.51 -37.66 14.25
CA SER A 517 -12.17 -36.30 13.81
C SER A 517 -10.66 -36.12 13.62
N LEU A 518 -9.86 -36.65 14.55
CA LEU A 518 -8.39 -36.59 14.48
C LEU A 518 -7.84 -37.53 13.40
N GLY A 519 -8.41 -38.72 13.21
CA GLY A 519 -8.02 -39.64 12.15
C GLY A 519 -8.38 -39.17 10.73
N LEU A 520 -9.34 -38.25 10.58
CA LEU A 520 -9.59 -37.57 9.31
C LEU A 520 -8.65 -36.37 9.09
N GLN A 521 -8.13 -35.80 10.17
CA GLN A 521 -7.16 -34.70 10.11
C GLN A 521 -5.74 -35.21 9.83
N PHE A 522 -5.32 -36.28 10.52
CA PHE A 522 -4.05 -36.95 10.30
C PHE A 522 -4.21 -38.04 9.26
N THR A 523 -3.24 -38.20 8.36
CA THR A 523 -3.26 -39.36 7.47
C THR A 523 -2.99 -40.64 8.28
N ILE A 524 -3.58 -41.77 7.88
CA ILE A 524 -3.41 -43.08 8.55
C ILE A 524 -1.93 -43.52 8.61
N GLN A 525 -1.11 -42.97 7.71
CA GLN A 525 0.33 -43.22 7.63
C GLN A 525 1.16 -42.31 8.55
N SER A 526 0.54 -41.30 9.19
CA SER A 526 1.24 -40.42 10.12
C SER A 526 1.65 -41.17 11.39
N PRO A 527 2.88 -40.99 11.89
CA PRO A 527 3.30 -41.55 13.17
C PRO A 527 2.43 -41.04 14.33
N CYS A 528 1.81 -39.87 14.19
CA CYS A 528 0.91 -39.28 15.17
C CYS A 528 -0.46 -39.99 15.25
N PHE A 529 -0.78 -40.90 14.33
CA PHE A 529 -1.98 -41.75 14.37
C PHE A 529 -1.60 -43.24 14.49
N PRO A 530 -1.16 -43.71 15.66
CA PRO A 530 -0.71 -45.09 15.84
C PRO A 530 -1.90 -46.06 15.87
N VAL A 531 -2.34 -46.52 14.69
CA VAL A 531 -3.56 -47.36 14.51
C VAL A 531 -3.58 -48.56 15.46
N TYR A 532 -2.48 -49.30 15.58
CA TYR A 532 -2.39 -50.46 16.48
C TYR A 532 -2.68 -50.08 17.93
N TYR A 533 -2.07 -48.99 18.41
CA TYR A 533 -2.24 -48.52 19.79
C TYR A 533 -3.65 -47.98 20.04
N LEU A 534 -4.20 -47.22 19.10
CA LEU A 534 -5.55 -46.67 19.22
C LEU A 534 -6.61 -47.76 19.23
N VAL A 535 -6.50 -48.77 18.35
CA VAL A 535 -7.39 -49.94 18.39
C VAL A 535 -7.27 -50.65 19.74
N TRP A 536 -6.05 -50.84 20.25
CA TRP A 536 -5.83 -51.49 21.54
C TRP A 536 -6.52 -50.73 22.69
N GLN A 537 -6.26 -49.42 22.79
CA GLN A 537 -6.82 -48.56 23.84
C GLN A 537 -8.35 -48.49 23.76
N LEU A 538 -8.90 -48.35 22.56
CA LEU A 538 -10.35 -48.25 22.37
C LEU A 538 -11.06 -49.58 22.66
N GLU A 539 -10.44 -50.72 22.35
CA GLU A 539 -10.98 -52.02 22.74
C GLU A 539 -10.90 -52.24 24.25
N LEU A 540 -9.82 -51.80 24.89
CA LEU A 540 -9.69 -51.85 26.35
C LEU A 540 -10.79 -51.02 27.02
N LEU A 541 -11.06 -49.82 26.51
CA LEU A 541 -12.19 -48.99 26.96
C LEU A 541 -13.54 -49.62 26.66
N SER A 542 -13.72 -50.23 25.47
CA SER A 542 -14.94 -50.95 25.11
C SER A 542 -15.23 -52.10 26.07
N CYS A 543 -14.18 -52.80 26.50
CA CYS A 543 -14.25 -53.89 27.46
C CYS A 543 -14.68 -53.36 28.83
N ARG A 544 -14.03 -52.29 29.31
CA ARG A 544 -14.33 -51.65 30.60
C ARG A 544 -15.76 -51.09 30.68
N LEU A 545 -16.25 -50.49 29.59
CA LEU A 545 -17.58 -49.89 29.51
C LEU A 545 -18.68 -50.91 29.14
N ASN A 546 -18.31 -52.13 28.75
CA ASN A 546 -19.21 -53.21 28.29
C ASN A 546 -20.19 -52.76 27.18
N VAL A 547 -19.66 -52.03 26.21
CA VAL A 547 -20.40 -51.43 25.08
C VAL A 547 -20.49 -52.42 23.90
N ASN A 548 -21.33 -52.12 22.90
CA ASN A 548 -21.42 -52.90 21.67
C ASN A 548 -20.04 -53.08 21.00
N LYS A 549 -19.70 -54.35 20.74
CA LYS A 549 -18.42 -54.78 20.16
C LYS A 549 -18.21 -54.37 18.69
N SER A 550 -19.20 -53.73 18.07
CA SER A 550 -19.13 -53.27 16.68
C SER A 550 -18.54 -51.87 16.51
N HIS A 551 -18.46 -51.08 17.58
CA HIS A 551 -18.16 -49.66 17.49
C HIS A 551 -16.72 -49.38 17.02
N VAL A 552 -15.71 -50.02 17.61
CA VAL A 552 -14.28 -49.74 17.34
C VAL A 552 -13.92 -50.02 15.88
N HIS A 553 -14.20 -51.23 15.38
CA HIS A 553 -13.88 -51.58 13.99
C HIS A 553 -14.72 -50.79 12.97
N SER A 554 -15.99 -50.50 13.27
CA SER A 554 -16.84 -49.68 12.39
C SER A 554 -16.26 -48.28 12.18
N ILE A 555 -15.72 -47.69 13.24
CA ILE A 555 -15.13 -46.35 13.17
C ILE A 555 -13.80 -46.37 12.45
N MET A 556 -12.92 -47.32 12.73
CA MET A 556 -11.64 -47.45 12.01
C MET A 556 -11.86 -47.61 10.50
N LEU A 557 -12.85 -48.41 10.10
CA LEU A 557 -13.26 -48.51 8.69
C LEU A 557 -13.80 -47.18 8.13
N SER A 558 -14.49 -46.39 8.94
CA SER A 558 -14.99 -45.07 8.53
C SER A 558 -13.90 -44.00 8.41
N ILE A 559 -12.70 -44.26 8.92
CA ILE A 559 -11.48 -43.43 8.77
C ILE A 559 -10.61 -44.03 7.64
N ASP A 560 -11.17 -44.87 6.77
CA ASP A 560 -10.46 -45.52 5.65
C ASP A 560 -9.28 -46.43 6.06
N VAL A 561 -9.26 -46.95 7.30
CA VAL A 561 -8.28 -47.98 7.70
C VAL A 561 -8.56 -49.27 6.91
N PRO A 562 -7.59 -49.82 6.17
CA PRO A 562 -7.82 -51.02 5.39
C PRO A 562 -8.22 -52.22 6.27
N VAL A 563 -9.21 -52.99 5.82
CA VAL A 563 -9.71 -54.20 6.53
C VAL A 563 -8.58 -55.17 6.84
N VAL A 564 -7.62 -55.34 5.92
CA VAL A 564 -6.46 -56.23 6.09
C VAL A 564 -5.58 -55.77 7.26
N VAL A 565 -5.30 -54.47 7.35
CA VAL A 565 -4.48 -53.91 8.45
C VAL A 565 -5.20 -54.11 9.79
N LEU A 566 -6.51 -53.87 9.83
CA LEU A 566 -7.30 -54.06 11.04
C LEU A 566 -7.37 -55.53 11.46
N LEU A 567 -7.49 -56.46 10.50
CA LEU A 567 -7.41 -57.90 10.73
C LEU A 567 -6.06 -58.31 11.33
N ASP A 568 -4.96 -57.86 10.74
CA ASP A 568 -3.60 -58.14 11.23
C ASP A 568 -3.39 -57.61 12.65
N ILE A 569 -3.99 -56.45 12.97
CA ILE A 569 -3.97 -55.88 14.33
C ILE A 569 -4.72 -56.79 15.30
N TYR A 570 -5.95 -57.21 14.96
CA TYR A 570 -6.74 -58.10 15.80
C TYR A 570 -6.09 -59.49 15.96
N ASP A 571 -5.44 -60.02 14.91
CA ASP A 571 -4.65 -61.26 14.99
C ASP A 571 -3.50 -61.12 15.99
N LYS A 572 -2.70 -60.05 15.86
CA LYS A 572 -1.58 -59.78 16.77
C LYS A 572 -2.05 -59.62 18.22
N MET A 573 -3.16 -58.91 18.45
CA MET A 573 -3.77 -58.78 19.77
C MET A 573 -4.23 -60.12 20.33
N PHE A 574 -4.79 -60.98 19.48
CA PHE A 574 -5.28 -62.30 19.89
C PHE A 574 -4.13 -63.26 20.21
N VAL A 575 -3.07 -63.25 19.40
CA VAL A 575 -1.86 -64.04 19.62
C VAL A 575 -1.10 -63.57 20.86
N ALA A 576 -1.00 -62.26 21.09
CA ALA A 576 -0.36 -61.70 22.28
C ALA A 576 -1.04 -62.16 23.58
N ASN A 577 -2.36 -62.40 23.54
CA ASN A 577 -3.17 -62.99 24.62
C ASN A 577 -2.86 -62.38 26.01
N GLU A 578 -2.81 -61.05 26.07
CA GLU A 578 -2.48 -60.32 27.28
C GLU A 578 -3.58 -60.48 28.35
N HIS A 579 -3.18 -60.58 29.62
CA HIS A 579 -4.13 -60.71 30.75
C HIS A 579 -4.97 -59.44 31.03
N CYS A 580 -4.76 -58.36 30.28
CA CYS A 580 -5.47 -57.09 30.45
C CYS A 580 -6.99 -57.23 30.28
N TRP A 581 -7.46 -58.06 29.36
CA TRP A 581 -8.89 -58.30 29.11
C TRP A 581 -9.61 -58.96 30.30
N ILE A 582 -8.90 -59.82 31.04
CA ILE A 582 -9.41 -60.48 32.24
C ILE A 582 -9.54 -59.45 33.37
N ASN A 583 -8.55 -58.55 33.49
CA ASN A 583 -8.54 -57.51 34.52
C ASN A 583 -9.70 -56.51 34.34
N GLU A 584 -10.09 -56.22 33.10
CA GLU A 584 -11.24 -55.36 32.77
C GLU A 584 -12.59 -56.09 32.77
N GLY A 585 -12.61 -57.40 33.10
CA GLY A 585 -13.84 -58.15 33.40
C GLY A 585 -14.39 -59.04 32.28
N ASN A 586 -13.76 -59.13 31.10
CA ASN A 586 -14.22 -60.03 30.03
C ASN A 586 -13.05 -60.70 29.27
N GLU A 587 -12.76 -61.94 29.66
CA GLU A 587 -11.74 -62.79 29.02
C GLU A 587 -12.01 -63.07 27.52
N PHE A 588 -13.28 -63.00 27.09
CA PHE A 588 -13.69 -63.33 25.72
C PHE A 588 -13.99 -62.09 24.86
N HIS A 589 -13.68 -60.87 25.34
CA HIS A 589 -13.99 -59.61 24.65
C HIS A 589 -13.47 -59.60 23.21
N LEU A 590 -12.18 -59.88 23.02
CA LEU A 590 -11.55 -59.85 21.70
C LEU A 590 -12.17 -60.87 20.73
N ILE A 591 -12.56 -62.05 21.22
CA ILE A 591 -13.21 -63.08 20.40
C ILE A 591 -14.61 -62.62 19.97
N GLN A 592 -15.35 -61.94 20.85
CA GLN A 592 -16.65 -61.35 20.53
C GLN A 592 -16.52 -60.21 19.51
N VAL A 593 -15.46 -59.40 19.60
CA VAL A 593 -15.16 -58.34 18.64
C VAL A 593 -14.82 -58.91 17.27
N ILE A 594 -13.94 -59.92 17.20
CA ILE A 594 -13.59 -60.61 15.94
C ILE A 594 -14.86 -61.23 15.31
N ALA A 595 -15.74 -61.83 16.11
CA ALA A 595 -17.01 -62.36 15.64
C ALA A 595 -17.91 -61.26 15.07
N SER A 596 -18.06 -60.14 15.80
CA SER A 596 -18.85 -58.99 15.33
C SER A 596 -18.26 -58.36 14.07
N PHE A 597 -16.93 -58.32 13.95
CA PHE A 597 -16.24 -57.76 12.79
C PHE A 597 -16.44 -58.63 11.54
N ALA A 598 -16.32 -59.94 11.70
CA ALA A 598 -16.61 -60.90 10.64
C ALA A 598 -18.08 -60.87 10.22
N ASP A 599 -19.02 -60.75 11.17
CA ASP A 599 -20.45 -60.61 10.89
C ASP A 599 -20.73 -59.31 10.10
N SER A 600 -20.16 -58.18 10.54
CA SER A 600 -20.23 -56.90 9.82
C SER A 600 -19.65 -57.00 8.40
N PHE A 601 -18.53 -57.69 8.21
CA PHE A 601 -17.93 -57.95 6.90
C PHE A 601 -18.83 -58.80 6.00
N THR A 602 -19.46 -59.86 6.55
CA THR A 602 -20.38 -60.71 5.78
C THR A 602 -21.64 -59.96 5.34
N ASN A 603 -22.19 -59.10 6.22
CA ASN A 603 -23.42 -58.35 5.96
C ASN A 603 -23.21 -57.13 5.05
N ASN A 604 -22.03 -56.49 5.11
CA ASN A 604 -21.72 -55.31 4.32
C ASN A 604 -20.84 -55.65 3.11
N THR A 605 -21.47 -55.78 1.95
CA THR A 605 -20.80 -56.09 0.67
C THR A 605 -20.00 -54.93 0.06
N ARG A 606 -20.14 -53.71 0.61
CA ARG A 606 -19.52 -52.49 0.07
C ARG A 606 -18.19 -52.09 0.74
N ILE A 607 -17.77 -52.77 1.81
CA ILE A 607 -16.57 -52.38 2.57
C ILE A 607 -15.28 -52.67 1.78
N VAL A 608 -15.29 -53.69 0.91
CA VAL A 608 -14.11 -54.16 0.19
C VAL A 608 -14.47 -54.44 -1.27
N ALA A 609 -13.53 -54.15 -2.18
CA ALA A 609 -13.68 -54.48 -3.59
C ALA A 609 -13.84 -56.00 -3.82
N ALA A 610 -14.67 -56.39 -4.78
CA ALA A 610 -15.07 -57.77 -4.98
C ALA A 610 -13.90 -58.76 -5.22
N HIS A 611 -12.77 -58.27 -5.72
CA HIS A 611 -11.58 -59.08 -6.01
C HIS A 611 -10.74 -59.40 -4.77
N GLU A 612 -10.70 -58.52 -3.76
CA GLU A 612 -9.96 -58.72 -2.51
C GLU A 612 -10.79 -59.44 -1.45
N ARG A 613 -12.12 -59.41 -1.60
CA ARG A 613 -13.07 -59.95 -0.62
C ARG A 613 -12.84 -61.43 -0.31
N ARG A 614 -12.46 -62.23 -1.32
CA ARG A 614 -12.21 -63.67 -1.14
C ARG A 614 -10.93 -63.93 -0.33
N ALA A 615 -9.87 -63.17 -0.56
CA ALA A 615 -8.62 -63.31 0.19
C ALA A 615 -8.80 -62.92 1.67
N ILE A 616 -9.52 -61.82 1.92
CA ILE A 616 -9.85 -61.34 3.26
C ILE A 616 -10.79 -62.32 3.99
N ALA A 617 -11.75 -62.92 3.28
CA ALA A 617 -12.63 -63.94 3.86
C ALA A 617 -11.84 -65.17 4.37
N VAL A 618 -10.79 -65.58 3.67
CA VAL A 618 -9.90 -66.68 4.12
C VAL A 618 -9.16 -66.28 5.40
N GLN A 619 -8.60 -65.07 5.47
CA GLN A 619 -7.94 -64.58 6.69
C GLN A 619 -8.89 -64.55 7.89
N PHE A 620 -10.14 -64.08 7.71
CA PHE A 620 -11.17 -64.16 8.75
C PHE A 620 -11.47 -65.60 9.18
N GLN A 621 -11.49 -66.55 8.25
CA GLN A 621 -11.72 -67.96 8.56
C GLN A 621 -10.58 -68.54 9.40
N ASP A 622 -9.33 -68.24 9.08
CA ASP A 622 -8.16 -68.70 9.83
C ASP A 622 -8.17 -68.14 11.27
N LEU A 623 -8.51 -66.86 11.41
CA LEU A 623 -8.66 -66.20 12.72
C LEU A 623 -9.81 -66.78 13.53
N ILE A 624 -10.99 -66.98 12.93
CA ILE A 624 -12.14 -67.60 13.61
C ILE A 624 -11.82 -69.04 14.03
N THR A 625 -11.08 -69.79 13.20
CA THR A 625 -10.66 -71.16 13.53
C THR A 625 -9.70 -71.17 14.72
N SER A 626 -8.77 -70.21 14.77
CA SER A 626 -7.87 -70.00 15.90
C SER A 626 -8.64 -69.61 17.17
N CYS A 627 -9.61 -68.70 17.09
CA CYS A 627 -10.52 -68.36 18.17
C CYS A 627 -11.31 -69.58 18.69
N LEU A 628 -11.87 -70.39 17.79
CA LEU A 628 -12.60 -71.62 18.15
C LEU A 628 -11.72 -72.63 18.88
N SER A 629 -10.47 -72.80 18.43
CA SER A 629 -9.50 -73.70 19.08
C SER A 629 -9.23 -73.31 20.54
N ASN A 630 -9.13 -72.01 20.83
CA ASN A 630 -8.93 -71.48 22.17
C ASN A 630 -10.21 -71.66 23.02
N LEU A 631 -11.40 -71.39 22.46
CA LEU A 631 -12.68 -71.56 23.17
C LEU A 631 -13.00 -73.00 23.55
N TYR A 632 -12.56 -74.00 22.76
CA TYR A 632 -12.76 -75.41 23.09
C TYR A 632 -11.98 -75.86 24.33
N THR A 633 -10.94 -75.13 24.71
CA THR A 633 -10.15 -75.43 25.91
C THR A 633 -10.79 -74.88 27.20
N LYS A 634 -11.81 -74.00 27.09
CA LYS A 634 -12.43 -73.28 28.22
C LYS A 634 -13.88 -73.72 28.48
N ARG A 635 -14.33 -73.64 29.73
CA ARG A 635 -15.69 -74.04 30.16
C ARG A 635 -16.69 -72.89 29.91
N GLU A 636 -17.96 -73.21 29.67
CA GLU A 636 -19.08 -72.26 29.46
C GLU A 636 -19.06 -71.39 28.17
N THR A 637 -18.51 -71.90 27.06
CA THR A 637 -18.39 -71.15 25.79
C THR A 637 -19.42 -71.55 24.71
N ALA A 638 -20.41 -72.39 25.04
CA ALA A 638 -21.28 -73.05 24.05
C ALA A 638 -22.06 -72.09 23.14
N GLN A 639 -22.53 -70.95 23.65
CA GLN A 639 -23.23 -69.92 22.87
C GLN A 639 -22.30 -69.13 21.95
N LEU A 640 -21.06 -68.87 22.38
CA LEU A 640 -20.06 -68.19 21.54
C LEU A 640 -19.59 -69.09 20.40
N VAL A 641 -19.42 -70.39 20.69
CA VAL A 641 -19.02 -71.40 19.71
C VAL A 641 -20.09 -71.59 18.63
N SER A 642 -21.39 -71.57 18.98
CA SER A 642 -22.47 -71.66 17.98
C SER A 642 -22.55 -70.39 17.12
N TYR A 643 -22.33 -69.21 17.70
CA TYR A 643 -22.30 -67.95 16.96
C TYR A 643 -21.12 -67.91 15.96
N LEU A 644 -19.91 -68.25 16.39
CA LEU A 644 -18.73 -68.31 15.52
C LEU A 644 -18.86 -69.34 14.39
N LYS A 645 -19.48 -70.51 14.64
CA LYS A 645 -19.78 -71.50 13.60
C LYS A 645 -20.78 -70.97 12.55
N THR A 646 -21.75 -70.17 12.98
CA THR A 646 -22.70 -69.52 12.07
C THR A 646 -21.98 -68.52 11.17
N ILE A 647 -21.08 -67.71 11.75
CA ILE A 647 -20.26 -66.77 10.97
C ILE A 647 -19.30 -67.51 10.02
N GLN A 648 -18.69 -68.62 10.45
CA GLN A 648 -17.83 -69.43 9.61
C GLN A 648 -18.57 -70.02 8.40
N THR A 649 -19.83 -70.45 8.58
CA THR A 649 -20.65 -70.90 7.44
C THR A 649 -21.06 -69.76 6.51
N ASN A 650 -21.28 -68.55 7.03
CA ASN A 650 -21.53 -67.36 6.21
C ASN A 650 -20.30 -66.89 5.44
N LEU A 651 -19.10 -66.93 6.04
CA LEU A 651 -17.84 -66.63 5.36
C LEU A 651 -17.51 -67.66 4.27
N ASN A 652 -17.86 -68.93 4.46
CA ASN A 652 -17.70 -69.99 3.43
C ASN A 652 -18.57 -69.79 2.19
N ARG A 653 -19.62 -68.95 2.27
CA ARG A 653 -20.52 -68.63 1.15
C ARG A 653 -20.03 -67.47 0.28
N ILE A 654 -18.99 -66.75 0.73
CA ILE A 654 -18.31 -65.65 0.01
C ILE A 654 -17.15 -66.24 -0.79
#